data_AF-A0AB33E9G2-F1
#
_entry.id   AF-A0AB33E9G2-F1
#
_cell.length_a   1.000
_cell.length_b   1.000
_cell.length_c   1.000
_cell.angle_alpha   90.00
_cell.angle_beta   90.00
_cell.angle_gamma   90.00
#
_symmetry.space_group_name_H-M   'P 1'
#
loop_
_entity.id
_entity.type
_entity.pdbx_description
1 polymer ?
#
loop_
_entity_poly.entity_id
_entity_poly.type
_entity_poly.pdbx_seq_one_letter_code
_entity_poly.pdbx_strand_id
1 'polypeptide(L)'
;MKPLVLLLSLGLGLSAQAAPMRWTDIRDGSLYLQADRPDTLTIQWVPAWQADANEEHLYLLDGNGNLKGDRLIAASESRGKQSWPLAPGAASYRLEIPGYSFRRYTVEHDERTVALFAPAKVHFSAETRGGDELYFKVAPGEHAVLAGKFHGGVSALLAQRVGDNKQVTLALKPYRAYWQFDQLELPVTQDEQVWRLRLQGSGKVAFWLDGTANLFAQNPQQLKPLREDAGQTRLTLHKETLGPTPNLGIYLPYVLPPQSSFAALDALKPQAGSYYSFVDVTAQNPHHEDAFRQLYQNRFGITQDITLLAGSQRQADLRADTTSNAGLDAWLTATRALGGGGTHYIAFADEPNLNYSSYANYQAIFNSMARQVRSDPANAKAGIRIAMPASSRFVNGPFTDDAADKRGIDWARRLLAESGEQIDALAWHEWMVRDLLATRVYRDSVRRAAELVGLDAKGRPRKALLLDQTNLSSGSSLSPYDQETHFASLWWASVVINSAQDGLLDMLNWFQAADEPNYPKGMVRVLGGDRFELKPVGLAQQFIRQHWLKNVMRLDNDAFEVDVLAMATEHQRSLLGVNKGARLQRVDLAGATCPLTKGALVYFGADSRSREGKFNCQDGRVSFDLPGQTLFALSWSAS
;
A
#
# COMPACT_ATOMS: atom_id res chain seq x y z
N MET A 1 72.33 38.49 -10.31
CA MET A 1 71.05 38.77 -9.65
C MET A 1 69.91 38.37 -10.59
N LYS A 2 69.05 37.41 -10.18
CA LYS A 2 67.67 37.22 -10.68
C LYS A 2 66.81 38.44 -10.22
N PRO A 3 65.53 38.67 -10.61
CA PRO A 3 64.60 37.88 -11.47
C PRO A 3 63.74 38.72 -12.45
N LEU A 4 63.07 38.09 -13.45
CA LEU A 4 61.62 38.25 -13.73
C LEU A 4 61.19 37.33 -14.89
N VAL A 5 61.00 36.05 -14.59
CA VAL A 5 60.25 35.09 -15.41
C VAL A 5 59.39 34.32 -14.43
N LEU A 6 58.16 34.79 -14.19
CA LEU A 6 57.04 34.04 -13.59
C LEU A 6 55.90 35.04 -13.38
N LEU A 7 54.94 35.16 -14.31
CA LEU A 7 53.63 35.79 -14.05
C LEU A 7 52.60 35.64 -15.18
N LEU A 8 52.71 34.63 -16.06
CA LEU A 8 51.77 34.43 -17.18
C LEU A 8 51.16 33.01 -17.25
N SER A 9 51.19 32.26 -16.15
CA SER A 9 50.65 30.90 -16.10
C SER A 9 49.92 30.62 -14.78
N LEU A 10 48.83 31.34 -14.51
CA LEU A 10 47.84 30.98 -13.49
C LEU A 10 46.48 31.59 -13.85
N GLY A 11 45.45 30.75 -14.00
CA GLY A 11 44.07 31.20 -13.87
C GLY A 11 43.04 30.80 -14.94
N LEU A 12 43.25 29.74 -15.71
CA LEU A 12 42.14 29.07 -16.41
C LEU A 12 42.12 27.60 -16.00
N GLY A 13 41.90 27.37 -14.72
CA GLY A 13 41.34 26.10 -14.25
C GLY A 13 39.90 26.04 -14.72
N LEU A 14 39.68 25.64 -15.97
CA LEU A 14 38.41 25.12 -16.43
C LEU A 14 38.12 23.91 -15.53
N SER A 15 37.33 24.11 -14.48
CA SER A 15 36.61 23.01 -13.86
C SER A 15 35.81 22.37 -14.98
N ALA A 16 36.31 21.24 -15.49
CA ALA A 16 35.53 20.33 -16.29
C ALA A 16 34.38 19.88 -15.38
N GLN A 17 33.30 20.66 -15.36
CA GLN A 17 32.03 20.23 -14.81
C GLN A 17 31.54 19.16 -15.79
N ALA A 18 31.80 17.92 -15.40
CA ALA A 18 31.04 16.74 -15.76
C ALA A 18 29.62 17.09 -16.20
N ALA A 19 29.19 16.61 -17.38
CA ALA A 19 27.82 16.84 -17.80
C ALA A 19 26.88 16.05 -16.88
N PRO A 20 25.78 16.63 -16.39
CA PRO A 20 24.87 15.91 -15.50
C PRO A 20 24.30 14.68 -16.19
N MET A 21 24.28 13.55 -15.48
CA MET A 21 23.54 12.36 -15.91
C MET A 21 22.07 12.53 -15.58
N ARG A 22 21.21 11.99 -16.46
CA ARG A 22 19.77 12.24 -16.41
C ARG A 22 18.99 10.95 -16.66
N TRP A 23 18.15 10.60 -15.69
CA TRP A 23 17.09 9.61 -15.83
C TRP A 23 15.79 10.34 -16.15
N THR A 24 15.16 10.07 -17.29
CA THR A 24 13.97 10.79 -17.75
C THR A 24 12.71 9.96 -17.61
N ASP A 25 11.60 10.67 -17.42
CA ASP A 25 10.24 10.14 -17.51
C ASP A 25 9.99 8.89 -16.65
N ILE A 26 10.61 8.82 -15.47
CA ILE A 26 10.34 7.79 -14.46
C ILE A 26 8.92 7.98 -13.93
N ARG A 27 8.23 6.84 -13.75
CA ARG A 27 6.84 6.73 -13.30
C ARG A 27 6.68 5.85 -12.07
N ASP A 28 7.60 4.93 -11.82
CA ASP A 28 7.57 4.01 -10.67
C ASP A 28 8.97 3.39 -10.47
N GLY A 29 9.36 3.15 -9.24
CA GLY A 29 10.60 2.44 -8.88
C GLY A 29 11.59 3.25 -8.05
N SER A 30 12.76 2.66 -7.84
CA SER A 30 13.81 3.21 -6.97
C SER A 30 15.06 3.55 -7.77
N LEU A 31 15.69 4.68 -7.46
CA LEU A 31 17.03 5.02 -7.94
C LEU A 31 18.02 5.01 -6.78
N TYR A 32 18.96 4.07 -6.82
CA TYR A 32 20.04 3.94 -5.85
C TYR A 32 21.25 4.76 -6.28
N LEU A 33 21.77 5.59 -5.37
CA LEU A 33 22.79 6.59 -5.67
C LEU A 33 23.99 6.44 -4.74
N GLN A 34 25.20 6.34 -5.29
CA GLN A 34 26.45 6.35 -4.52
C GLN A 34 27.34 7.49 -5.00
N ALA A 35 27.48 8.52 -4.17
CA ALA A 35 28.32 9.68 -4.43
C ALA A 35 29.70 9.47 -3.79
N ASP A 36 30.78 9.61 -4.58
CA ASP A 36 32.16 9.60 -4.08
C ASP A 36 32.66 10.98 -3.60
N ARG A 37 31.88 12.01 -3.91
CA ARG A 37 32.08 13.44 -3.58
C ARG A 37 30.72 14.11 -3.35
N PRO A 38 30.67 15.32 -2.76
CA PRO A 38 29.41 16.01 -2.58
C PRO A 38 28.71 16.23 -3.93
N ASP A 39 27.43 15.90 -4.01
CA ASP A 39 26.59 16.04 -5.20
C ASP A 39 25.21 16.60 -4.81
N THR A 40 24.40 16.97 -5.79
CA THR A 40 23.01 17.40 -5.62
C THR A 40 22.10 16.59 -6.53
N LEU A 41 21.23 15.80 -5.92
CA LEU A 41 20.14 15.14 -6.62
C LEU A 41 19.07 16.18 -6.94
N THR A 42 18.75 16.35 -8.23
CA THR A 42 17.68 17.24 -8.69
C THR A 42 16.59 16.43 -9.34
N ILE A 43 15.37 16.54 -8.83
CA ILE A 43 14.17 15.93 -9.39
C ILE A 43 13.29 17.03 -9.99
N GLN A 44 12.87 16.86 -11.23
CA GLN A 44 11.91 17.74 -11.90
C GLN A 44 10.70 16.92 -12.33
N TRP A 45 9.51 17.50 -12.29
CA TRP A 45 8.32 16.81 -12.76
C TRP A 45 7.44 17.64 -13.65
N VAL A 46 6.75 16.93 -14.54
CA VAL A 46 5.74 17.46 -15.45
C VAL A 46 4.50 16.57 -15.41
N PRO A 47 3.30 17.10 -15.71
CA PRO A 47 2.09 16.30 -15.69
C PRO A 47 2.15 15.19 -16.75
N ALA A 48 1.51 14.07 -16.43
CA ALA A 48 1.31 12.98 -17.36
C ALA A 48 -0.17 12.62 -17.51
N TRP A 49 -0.86 12.26 -16.43
CA TRP A 49 -2.28 11.91 -16.43
C TRP A 49 -2.87 12.24 -15.06
N GLN A 50 -3.99 12.96 -14.97
CA GLN A 50 -4.68 13.28 -13.71
C GLN A 50 -3.79 13.86 -12.59
N ALA A 51 -2.70 14.54 -12.93
CA ALA A 51 -1.77 15.09 -11.94
C ALA A 51 -2.45 16.11 -11.00
N ASP A 52 -3.43 16.83 -11.54
CA ASP A 52 -4.28 17.80 -10.83
C ASP A 52 -5.28 17.17 -9.87
N ALA A 53 -5.52 15.87 -9.95
CA ALA A 53 -6.41 15.13 -9.06
C ALA A 53 -5.67 14.35 -7.94
N ASN A 54 -4.34 14.24 -8.03
CA ASN A 54 -3.56 13.28 -7.23
C ASN A 54 -2.34 13.91 -6.54
N GLU A 55 -2.30 13.75 -5.23
CA GLU A 55 -1.11 13.94 -4.39
C GLU A 55 -0.13 12.79 -4.58
N GLU A 56 1.16 13.10 -4.53
CA GLU A 56 2.26 12.14 -4.65
C GLU A 56 3.36 12.46 -3.65
N HIS A 57 4.16 11.47 -3.28
CA HIS A 57 5.33 11.67 -2.44
C HIS A 57 6.59 11.25 -3.18
N LEU A 58 7.70 11.92 -2.89
CA LEU A 58 9.04 11.44 -3.20
C LEU A 58 9.81 11.27 -1.90
N TYR A 59 10.54 10.17 -1.75
CA TYR A 59 11.34 9.93 -0.56
C TYR A 59 12.82 9.78 -0.94
N LEU A 60 13.71 10.36 -0.14
CA LEU A 60 15.15 10.11 -0.23
C LEU A 60 15.62 9.52 1.09
N LEU A 61 16.12 8.28 1.03
CA LEU A 61 16.71 7.58 2.16
C LEU A 61 18.24 7.59 2.04
N ASP A 62 18.94 7.66 3.16
CA ASP A 62 20.39 7.44 3.20
C ASP A 62 20.78 5.95 3.23
N GLY A 63 22.09 5.71 3.21
CA GLY A 63 22.68 4.37 3.30
C GLY A 63 22.34 3.57 4.56
N ASN A 64 21.77 4.19 5.59
CA ASN A 64 21.33 3.55 6.84
C ASN A 64 19.80 3.43 6.92
N GLY A 65 19.06 3.93 5.92
CA GLY A 65 17.61 3.86 5.84
C GLY A 65 16.91 5.05 6.51
N ASN A 66 17.64 6.10 6.88
CA ASN A 66 17.05 7.32 7.44
C ASN A 66 16.45 8.17 6.34
N LEU A 67 15.27 8.74 6.58
CA LEU A 67 14.66 9.72 5.69
C LEU A 67 15.47 11.02 5.70
N LYS A 68 16.08 11.36 4.56
CA LYS A 68 16.80 12.62 4.32
C LYS A 68 15.97 13.64 3.57
N GLY A 69 15.01 13.17 2.78
CA GLY A 69 14.09 14.02 2.04
C GLY A 69 12.71 13.38 1.96
N ASP A 70 11.70 14.20 2.19
CA ASP A 70 10.30 13.89 1.90
C ASP A 70 9.73 15.07 1.13
N ARG A 71 9.11 14.80 -0.02
CA ARG A 71 8.43 15.79 -0.83
C ARG A 71 7.03 15.31 -1.12
N LEU A 72 6.06 15.76 -0.30
CA LEU A 72 4.65 15.77 -0.67
C LEU A 72 4.45 16.78 -1.80
N ILE A 73 3.99 16.30 -2.96
CA ILE A 73 3.57 17.09 -4.11
C ILE A 73 2.06 17.18 -4.07
N ALA A 74 1.54 18.37 -3.81
CA ALA A 74 0.10 18.60 -3.78
C ALA A 74 -0.51 18.34 -5.18
N ALA A 75 -1.77 17.92 -5.22
CA ALA A 75 -2.46 17.72 -6.49
C ALA A 75 -2.46 19.00 -7.38
N SER A 76 -2.58 20.19 -6.78
CA SER A 76 -2.49 21.47 -7.50
C SER A 76 -1.11 21.75 -8.13
N GLU A 77 -0.06 21.04 -7.71
CA GLU A 77 1.31 21.20 -8.20
C GLU A 77 1.62 20.21 -9.33
N SER A 78 1.13 20.51 -10.53
CA SER A 78 1.32 19.65 -11.70
C SER A 78 2.76 19.64 -12.25
N ARG A 79 3.53 20.69 -11.97
CA ARG A 79 4.94 20.85 -12.39
C ARG A 79 5.75 21.40 -11.23
N GLY A 80 7.02 21.02 -11.15
CA GLY A 80 7.89 21.51 -10.09
C GLY A 80 9.29 20.92 -10.13
N LYS A 81 10.07 21.28 -9.12
CA LYS A 81 11.45 20.83 -8.92
C LYS A 81 11.73 20.66 -7.43
N GLN A 82 12.53 19.64 -7.11
CA GLN A 82 13.08 19.37 -5.79
C GLN A 82 14.59 19.14 -5.93
N SER A 83 15.38 19.61 -4.97
CA SER A 83 16.81 19.30 -4.90
C SER A 83 17.19 18.85 -3.50
N TRP A 84 18.02 17.82 -3.40
CA TRP A 84 18.56 17.31 -2.13
C TRP A 84 20.07 17.11 -2.24
N PRO A 85 20.85 17.51 -1.22
CA PRO A 85 22.27 17.25 -1.20
C PRO A 85 22.55 15.76 -0.98
N LEU A 86 23.55 15.23 -1.68
CA LEU A 86 24.10 13.90 -1.48
C LEU A 86 25.48 14.03 -0.83
N ALA A 87 25.62 13.50 0.39
CA ALA A 87 26.93 13.42 1.03
C ALA A 87 27.74 12.25 0.43
N PRO A 88 29.08 12.37 0.33
CA PRO A 88 29.93 11.27 -0.09
C PRO A 88 29.76 10.05 0.83
N GLY A 89 29.70 8.86 0.26
CA GLY A 89 29.58 7.63 1.03
C GLY A 89 29.50 6.39 0.15
N ALA A 90 30.00 5.27 0.69
CA ALA A 90 29.91 3.99 0.01
C ALA A 90 28.52 3.36 0.12
N ALA A 91 27.73 3.73 1.12
CA ALA A 91 26.37 3.24 1.30
C ALA A 91 25.40 4.03 0.40
N SER A 92 24.52 3.31 -0.29
CA SER A 92 23.65 3.87 -1.31
C SER A 92 22.51 4.69 -0.68
N TYR A 93 22.35 5.92 -1.16
CA TYR A 93 21.06 6.58 -1.04
C TYR A 93 20.02 5.84 -1.90
N ARG A 94 18.74 5.99 -1.55
CA ARG A 94 17.60 5.49 -2.32
C ARG A 94 16.61 6.63 -2.53
N LEU A 95 16.48 7.10 -3.76
CA LEU A 95 15.32 7.89 -4.18
C LEU A 95 14.18 6.93 -4.49
N GLU A 96 13.06 7.09 -3.79
CA GLU A 96 11.84 6.35 -4.05
C GLU A 96 10.83 7.21 -4.79
N ILE A 97 10.33 6.69 -5.91
CA ILE A 97 9.18 7.22 -6.65
C ILE A 97 8.06 6.17 -6.50
N PRO A 98 7.26 6.27 -5.43
CA PRO A 98 6.35 5.20 -5.02
C PRO A 98 5.12 5.10 -5.93
N GLY A 99 5.08 4.06 -6.75
CA GLY A 99 3.86 3.56 -7.39
C GLY A 99 3.33 4.42 -8.53
N TYR A 100 2.10 4.09 -8.97
CA TYR A 100 1.45 4.56 -10.20
C TYR A 100 1.42 6.10 -10.32
N SER A 101 2.52 6.66 -10.84
CA SER A 101 2.69 8.11 -10.82
C SER A 101 1.79 8.80 -11.85
N PHE A 102 1.23 9.94 -11.49
CA PHE A 102 0.44 10.85 -12.32
C PHE A 102 1.31 11.92 -13.00
N ARG A 103 2.59 11.96 -12.64
CA ARG A 103 3.63 12.85 -13.17
C ARG A 103 4.77 12.07 -13.80
N ARG A 104 5.54 12.71 -14.68
CA ARG A 104 6.81 12.19 -15.21
C ARG A 104 7.96 12.83 -14.47
N TYR A 105 8.80 12.02 -13.86
CA TYR A 105 9.97 12.50 -13.11
C TYR A 105 11.24 12.42 -13.94
N THR A 106 11.93 13.53 -14.03
CA THR A 106 13.34 13.59 -14.43
C THR A 106 14.20 13.65 -13.18
N VAL A 107 15.23 12.82 -13.10
CA VAL A 107 16.24 12.85 -12.04
C VAL A 107 17.61 13.17 -12.65
N GLU A 108 18.25 14.20 -12.12
CA GLU A 108 19.56 14.72 -12.55
C GLU A 108 20.56 14.63 -11.38
N HIS A 109 21.77 14.17 -11.66
CA HIS A 109 22.88 14.05 -10.70
C HIS A 109 24.24 14.18 -11.43
N ASP A 110 25.34 14.30 -10.69
CA ASP A 110 26.69 14.34 -11.27
C ASP A 110 27.06 13.01 -11.94
N GLU A 111 27.85 13.06 -13.03
CA GLU A 111 28.22 11.88 -13.82
C GLU A 111 29.04 10.83 -13.03
N ARG A 112 29.73 11.26 -11.96
CA ARG A 112 30.51 10.35 -11.10
C ARG A 112 29.67 9.69 -10.03
N THR A 113 28.49 10.21 -9.74
CA THR A 113 27.54 9.54 -8.86
C THR A 113 27.04 8.28 -9.57
N VAL A 114 27.31 7.13 -8.96
CA VAL A 114 26.77 5.85 -9.43
C VAL A 114 25.26 5.89 -9.28
N ALA A 115 24.53 5.52 -10.33
CA ALA A 115 23.08 5.47 -10.31
C ALA A 115 22.59 4.12 -10.84
N LEU A 116 21.79 3.43 -10.02
CA LEU A 116 21.23 2.12 -10.32
C LEU A 116 19.71 2.18 -10.18
N PHE A 117 18.99 1.95 -11.26
CA PHE A 117 17.54 1.95 -11.30
C PHE A 117 16.98 0.55 -11.03
N ALA A 118 16.07 0.44 -10.08
CA ALA A 118 15.27 -0.74 -9.81
C ALA A 118 13.82 -0.50 -10.27
N PRO A 119 13.40 -1.03 -11.43
CA PRO A 119 12.03 -0.90 -11.90
C PRO A 119 11.06 -1.73 -11.04
N ALA A 120 9.83 -1.24 -10.90
CA ALA A 120 8.74 -1.97 -10.28
C ALA A 120 8.31 -3.14 -11.19
N LYS A 121 8.32 -4.36 -10.65
CA LYS A 121 8.01 -5.57 -11.44
C LYS A 121 6.58 -5.51 -11.94
N VAL A 122 6.35 -5.98 -13.17
CA VAL A 122 5.03 -6.03 -13.87
C VAL A 122 4.44 -4.65 -14.22
N HIS A 123 4.67 -3.62 -13.41
CA HIS A 123 4.20 -2.26 -13.63
C HIS A 123 5.09 -1.52 -14.64
N PHE A 124 4.51 -0.58 -15.39
CA PHE A 124 5.36 0.30 -16.20
C PHE A 124 6.10 1.26 -15.26
N SER A 125 7.41 1.38 -15.46
CA SER A 125 8.29 2.13 -14.56
C SER A 125 8.80 3.43 -15.17
N ALA A 126 8.74 3.56 -16.50
CA ALA A 126 9.15 4.77 -17.22
C ALA A 126 8.47 4.88 -18.58
N GLU A 127 8.64 6.04 -19.23
CA GLU A 127 8.45 6.21 -20.66
C GLU A 127 9.81 6.35 -21.34
N THR A 128 9.99 5.67 -22.48
CA THR A 128 11.27 5.56 -23.19
C THR A 128 11.14 6.03 -24.64
N ARG A 129 12.26 6.46 -25.21
CA ARG A 129 12.40 6.75 -26.64
C ARG A 129 12.91 5.50 -27.36
N GLY A 130 12.70 5.46 -28.68
CA GLY A 130 13.16 4.35 -29.50
C GLY A 130 14.67 4.15 -29.38
N GLY A 131 15.08 3.00 -28.85
CA GLY A 131 16.49 2.59 -28.79
C GLY A 131 17.23 2.98 -27.52
N ASP A 132 16.54 3.41 -26.45
CA ASP A 132 17.21 3.64 -25.17
C ASP A 132 17.91 2.35 -24.71
N GLU A 133 19.15 2.49 -24.24
CA GLU A 133 20.00 1.41 -23.79
C GLU A 133 20.19 1.48 -22.27
N LEU A 134 20.14 0.32 -21.62
CA LEU A 134 20.48 0.12 -20.22
C LEU A 134 21.47 -1.05 -20.10
N TYR A 135 22.12 -1.16 -18.96
CA TYR A 135 23.04 -2.25 -18.65
C TYR A 135 22.63 -2.91 -17.35
N PHE A 136 22.86 -4.22 -17.24
CA PHE A 136 22.68 -4.97 -16.00
C PHE A 136 23.77 -6.03 -15.85
N LYS A 137 23.91 -6.56 -14.65
CA LYS A 137 24.95 -7.53 -14.28
C LYS A 137 24.33 -8.83 -13.77
N VAL A 138 24.89 -9.96 -14.17
CA VAL A 138 24.56 -11.30 -13.64
C VAL A 138 25.82 -11.88 -13.01
N ALA A 139 25.75 -12.27 -11.74
CA ALA A 139 26.89 -12.84 -11.03
C ALA A 139 27.14 -14.31 -11.42
N PRO A 140 28.35 -14.83 -11.17
CA PRO A 140 28.67 -16.25 -11.39
C PRO A 140 27.62 -17.21 -10.83
N GLY A 141 27.15 -18.14 -11.67
CA GLY A 141 26.24 -19.21 -11.28
C GLY A 141 24.79 -18.79 -11.04
N GLU A 142 24.42 -17.52 -11.21
CA GLU A 142 23.05 -17.07 -11.05
C GLU A 142 22.14 -17.52 -12.21
N HIS A 143 20.91 -17.91 -11.88
CA HIS A 143 19.86 -18.27 -12.83
C HIS A 143 19.00 -17.04 -13.14
N ALA A 144 19.57 -16.09 -13.89
CA ALA A 144 18.89 -14.84 -14.20
C ALA A 144 17.78 -15.02 -15.24
N VAL A 145 16.64 -14.37 -15.02
CA VAL A 145 15.51 -14.31 -15.95
C VAL A 145 15.23 -12.86 -16.29
N LEU A 146 15.23 -12.53 -17.59
CA LEU A 146 14.75 -11.25 -18.08
C LEU A 146 13.25 -11.35 -18.30
N ALA A 147 12.48 -10.45 -17.70
CA ALA A 147 11.04 -10.40 -17.86
C ALA A 147 10.57 -8.99 -18.24
N GLY A 148 9.40 -8.91 -18.87
CA GLY A 148 8.80 -7.66 -19.28
C GLY A 148 7.32 -7.79 -19.60
N LYS A 149 6.61 -6.66 -19.59
CA LYS A 149 5.18 -6.60 -19.91
C LYS A 149 4.88 -5.48 -20.89
N PHE A 150 4.06 -5.79 -21.89
CA PHE A 150 3.57 -4.79 -22.83
C PHE A 150 2.51 -3.89 -22.18
N HIS A 151 2.78 -2.58 -22.13
CA HIS A 151 1.85 -1.53 -21.66
C HIS A 151 1.53 -0.49 -22.74
N GLY A 152 1.58 -0.87 -24.02
CA GLY A 152 1.26 0.03 -25.14
C GLY A 152 2.43 0.87 -25.66
N GLY A 153 3.68 0.49 -25.36
CA GLY A 153 4.89 1.20 -25.80
C GLY A 153 5.96 0.25 -26.33
N VAL A 154 6.93 -0.11 -25.49
CA VAL A 154 8.00 -1.07 -25.84
C VAL A 154 7.41 -2.45 -26.11
N SER A 155 7.75 -3.02 -27.26
CA SER A 155 7.22 -4.31 -27.75
C SER A 155 8.23 -5.46 -27.71
N ALA A 156 9.51 -5.18 -27.49
CA ALA A 156 10.52 -6.21 -27.26
C ALA A 156 11.68 -5.70 -26.41
N LEU A 157 12.32 -6.63 -25.69
CA LEU A 157 13.55 -6.42 -24.92
C LEU A 157 14.68 -7.20 -25.58
N LEU A 158 15.73 -6.50 -25.99
CA LEU A 158 16.90 -7.11 -26.61
C LEU A 158 18.08 -7.08 -25.63
N ALA A 159 18.50 -8.23 -25.13
CA ALA A 159 19.67 -8.33 -24.24
C ALA A 159 20.87 -8.91 -25.00
N GLN A 160 21.99 -8.20 -24.97
CA GLN A 160 23.26 -8.59 -25.58
C GLN A 160 24.36 -8.62 -24.53
N ARG A 161 24.99 -9.78 -24.32
CA ARG A 161 26.11 -9.96 -23.42
C ARG A 161 27.34 -9.24 -23.98
N VAL A 162 27.94 -8.37 -23.19
CA VAL A 162 29.03 -7.48 -23.63
C VAL A 162 30.32 -8.25 -23.92
N GLY A 163 30.61 -9.31 -23.18
CA GLY A 163 31.87 -10.05 -23.29
C GLY A 163 32.04 -10.83 -24.61
N ASP A 164 30.95 -11.34 -25.17
CA ASP A 164 30.99 -12.23 -26.35
C ASP A 164 29.91 -11.94 -27.40
N ASN A 165 29.16 -10.84 -27.22
CA ASN A 165 28.07 -10.40 -28.10
C ASN A 165 26.90 -11.40 -28.22
N LYS A 166 26.79 -12.39 -27.33
CA LYS A 166 25.65 -13.31 -27.33
C LYS A 166 24.36 -12.53 -27.10
N GLN A 167 23.38 -12.73 -27.97
CA GLN A 167 22.16 -11.94 -27.99
C GLN A 167 20.94 -12.83 -27.77
N VAL A 168 19.97 -12.30 -27.02
CA VAL A 168 18.64 -12.88 -26.82
C VAL A 168 17.59 -11.79 -26.98
N THR A 169 16.39 -12.17 -27.42
CA THR A 169 15.26 -11.27 -27.64
C THR A 169 14.03 -11.81 -26.93
N LEU A 170 13.40 -10.96 -26.12
CA LEU A 170 12.11 -11.23 -25.50
C LEU A 170 11.04 -10.35 -26.14
N ALA A 171 10.15 -10.96 -26.92
CA ALA A 171 8.98 -10.26 -27.48
C ALA A 171 7.90 -10.09 -26.40
N LEU A 172 7.32 -8.90 -26.29
CA LEU A 172 6.30 -8.56 -25.30
C LEU A 172 4.90 -8.59 -25.94
N LYS A 173 4.04 -9.47 -25.45
CA LYS A 173 2.69 -9.69 -25.98
C LYS A 173 1.63 -8.86 -25.24
N PRO A 174 0.58 -8.41 -25.95
CA PRO A 174 -0.51 -7.65 -25.34
C PRO A 174 -1.49 -8.58 -24.60
N TYR A 175 -1.11 -9.06 -23.41
CA TYR A 175 -1.99 -9.86 -22.58
C TYR A 175 -3.16 -9.03 -22.03
N ARG A 176 -4.38 -9.59 -22.11
CA ARG A 176 -5.58 -8.96 -21.51
C ARG A 176 -5.49 -8.92 -19.97
N ALA A 177 -5.01 -9.99 -19.36
CA ALA A 177 -4.87 -10.06 -17.91
C ALA A 177 -3.64 -9.29 -17.43
N TYR A 178 -3.80 -8.47 -16.39
CA TYR A 178 -2.72 -7.61 -15.91
C TYR A 178 -1.55 -8.41 -15.34
N TRP A 179 -1.81 -9.53 -14.67
CA TRP A 179 -0.78 -10.39 -14.06
C TRP A 179 0.04 -11.22 -15.05
N GLN A 180 -0.34 -11.27 -16.34
CA GLN A 180 0.40 -12.02 -17.36
C GLN A 180 1.49 -11.18 -18.02
N PHE A 181 2.67 -11.77 -18.21
CA PHE A 181 3.84 -11.13 -18.80
C PHE A 181 4.74 -12.17 -19.49
N ASP A 182 5.71 -11.70 -20.26
CA ASP A 182 6.67 -12.56 -20.96
C ASP A 182 7.99 -12.61 -20.18
N GLN A 183 8.68 -13.75 -20.24
CA GLN A 183 9.97 -13.97 -19.58
C GLN A 183 10.90 -14.84 -20.43
N LEU A 184 12.20 -14.69 -20.21
CA LEU A 184 13.26 -15.42 -20.91
C LEU A 184 14.45 -15.67 -19.96
N GLU A 185 14.85 -16.93 -19.83
CA GLU A 185 16.06 -17.31 -19.08
C GLU A 185 17.32 -16.86 -19.80
N LEU A 186 18.27 -16.30 -19.04
CA LEU A 186 19.59 -15.94 -19.54
C LEU A 186 20.57 -17.12 -19.38
N PRO A 187 21.56 -17.27 -20.27
CA PRO A 187 22.55 -18.34 -20.16
C PRO A 187 23.40 -18.23 -18.89
N VAL A 188 23.34 -19.25 -18.03
CA VAL A 188 24.19 -19.34 -16.82
C VAL A 188 25.65 -19.57 -17.19
N THR A 189 26.56 -18.84 -16.54
CA THR A 189 28.02 -19.04 -16.65
C THR A 189 28.67 -18.97 -15.28
N GLN A 190 29.91 -19.46 -15.19
CA GLN A 190 30.74 -19.34 -13.98
C GLN A 190 31.48 -18.00 -13.89
N ASP A 191 31.47 -17.22 -14.98
CA ASP A 191 32.03 -15.87 -15.01
C ASP A 191 30.94 -14.83 -14.82
N GLU A 192 31.32 -13.68 -14.26
CA GLU A 192 30.43 -12.50 -14.17
C GLU A 192 30.08 -11.99 -15.58
N GLN A 193 28.82 -11.64 -15.79
CA GLN A 193 28.32 -11.18 -17.08
C GLN A 193 27.78 -9.76 -16.98
N VAL A 194 28.18 -8.91 -17.91
CA VAL A 194 27.52 -7.62 -18.18
C VAL A 194 26.68 -7.76 -19.43
N TRP A 195 25.43 -7.34 -19.34
CA TRP A 195 24.47 -7.35 -20.43
C TRP A 195 24.04 -5.93 -20.77
N ARG A 196 23.89 -5.68 -22.07
CA ARG A 196 23.28 -4.47 -22.62
C ARG A 196 21.84 -4.78 -23.01
N LEU A 197 20.88 -4.05 -22.45
CA LEU A 197 19.47 -4.12 -22.74
C LEU A 197 19.07 -2.97 -23.66
N ARG A 198 18.54 -3.26 -24.85
CA ARG A 198 17.90 -2.28 -25.74
C ARG A 198 16.39 -2.42 -25.68
N LEU A 199 15.71 -1.30 -25.45
CA LEU A 199 14.25 -1.23 -25.44
C LEU A 199 13.73 -0.98 -26.86
N GLN A 200 13.02 -1.95 -27.44
CA GLN A 200 12.49 -1.86 -28.80
C GLN A 200 11.08 -1.26 -28.80
N GLY A 201 10.96 -0.02 -29.28
CA GLY A 201 9.70 0.74 -29.29
C GLY A 201 9.83 2.05 -28.51
N SER A 202 8.72 2.78 -28.36
CA SER A 202 8.67 4.05 -27.64
C SER A 202 7.38 4.16 -26.82
N GLY A 203 7.42 4.90 -25.72
CA GLY A 203 6.29 5.02 -24.77
C GLY A 203 6.54 4.20 -23.50
N LYS A 204 5.48 3.66 -22.89
CA LYS A 204 5.56 2.96 -21.59
C LYS A 204 6.42 1.71 -21.67
N VAL A 205 7.26 1.49 -20.65
CA VAL A 205 8.10 0.29 -20.52
C VAL A 205 7.95 -0.37 -19.14
N ALA A 206 7.88 -1.71 -19.13
CA ALA A 206 8.00 -2.56 -17.94
C ALA A 206 8.99 -3.68 -18.22
N PHE A 207 10.05 -3.75 -17.43
CA PHE A 207 11.13 -4.75 -17.51
C PHE A 207 11.72 -4.96 -16.12
N TRP A 208 12.20 -6.16 -15.83
CA TRP A 208 12.87 -6.48 -14.57
C TRP A 208 13.69 -7.75 -14.69
N LEU A 209 14.44 -8.05 -13.64
CA LEU A 209 15.18 -9.30 -13.48
C LEU A 209 14.64 -10.11 -12.30
N ASP A 210 14.63 -11.43 -12.48
CA ASP A 210 14.50 -12.43 -11.41
C ASP A 210 15.77 -13.29 -11.34
N GLY A 211 16.00 -13.91 -10.18
CA GLY A 211 17.15 -14.79 -9.95
C GLY A 211 18.52 -14.09 -9.89
N THR A 212 18.54 -12.76 -10.00
CA THR A 212 19.70 -11.87 -9.86
C THR A 212 19.23 -10.49 -9.35
N ALA A 213 20.15 -9.55 -9.17
CA ALA A 213 19.83 -8.19 -8.76
C ALA A 213 19.01 -7.45 -9.84
N ASN A 214 17.82 -6.98 -9.46
CA ASN A 214 16.95 -6.15 -10.33
C ASN A 214 17.46 -4.70 -10.39
N LEU A 215 18.67 -4.50 -10.93
CA LEU A 215 19.37 -3.22 -10.97
C LEU A 215 19.91 -2.94 -12.37
N PHE A 216 19.61 -1.75 -12.88
CA PHE A 216 20.00 -1.30 -14.21
C PHE A 216 20.76 0.02 -14.17
N ALA A 217 21.72 0.21 -15.07
CA ALA A 217 22.50 1.44 -15.19
C ALA A 217 22.45 1.98 -16.62
N GLN A 218 22.69 3.29 -16.81
CA GLN A 218 22.80 3.89 -18.15
C GLN A 218 24.16 3.59 -18.81
N ASN A 219 25.18 3.21 -18.02
CA ASN A 219 26.48 2.77 -18.52
C ASN A 219 26.99 1.57 -17.71
N PRO A 220 27.85 0.71 -18.28
CA PRO A 220 28.29 -0.51 -17.61
C PRO A 220 29.26 -0.22 -16.43
N GLN A 221 29.98 0.90 -16.42
CA GLN A 221 30.91 1.26 -15.34
C GLN A 221 30.18 1.56 -14.03
N GLN A 222 28.91 1.97 -14.10
CA GLN A 222 28.03 2.21 -12.96
C GLN A 222 27.50 0.94 -12.29
N LEU A 223 27.69 -0.26 -12.86
CA LEU A 223 27.21 -1.53 -12.28
C LEU A 223 28.03 -1.96 -11.05
N LYS A 224 27.95 -1.15 -9.98
CA LYS A 224 28.57 -1.40 -8.68
C LYS A 224 27.60 -2.18 -7.78
N PRO A 225 28.12 -2.97 -6.82
CA PRO A 225 27.28 -3.59 -5.81
C PRO A 225 26.46 -2.56 -5.04
N LEU A 226 25.20 -2.88 -4.78
CA LEU A 226 24.39 -2.11 -3.84
C LEU A 226 24.97 -2.30 -2.43
N ARG A 227 25.06 -1.22 -1.66
CA ARG A 227 25.49 -1.27 -0.26
C ARG A 227 24.47 -0.58 0.62
N GLU A 228 23.86 -1.36 1.51
CA GLU A 228 22.94 -0.88 2.54
C GLU A 228 23.55 -1.24 3.89
N ASP A 229 23.86 -0.22 4.70
CA ASP A 229 24.39 -0.43 6.05
C ASP A 229 23.20 -0.64 7.01
N ALA A 230 23.46 -1.31 8.14
CA ALA A 230 22.43 -1.56 9.15
C ALA A 230 21.90 -0.24 9.74
N GLY A 231 20.57 -0.13 9.86
CA GLY A 231 19.91 1.05 10.40
C GLY A 231 19.76 1.02 11.92
N GLN A 232 19.20 2.11 12.45
CA GLN A 232 18.82 2.26 13.86
C GLN A 232 17.37 2.71 13.94
N THR A 233 16.60 2.04 14.80
CA THR A 233 15.21 2.38 15.10
C THR A 233 15.13 2.74 16.57
N ARG A 234 14.76 3.98 16.89
CA ARG A 234 14.53 4.43 18.26
C ARG A 234 13.04 4.60 18.49
N LEU A 235 12.56 3.89 19.51
CA LEU A 235 11.16 3.87 19.90
C LEU A 235 11.05 4.45 21.32
N THR A 236 10.08 5.34 21.54
CA THR A 236 9.75 5.83 22.89
C THR A 236 8.30 5.50 23.19
N LEU A 237 8.10 4.53 24.09
CA LEU A 237 6.78 4.15 24.56
C LEU A 237 6.32 5.09 25.67
N HIS A 238 5.13 5.64 25.51
CA HIS A 238 4.51 6.48 26.53
C HIS A 238 3.35 5.75 27.20
N LYS A 239 2.80 6.35 28.27
CA LYS A 239 1.69 5.76 29.03
C LYS A 239 0.31 6.14 28.46
N GLU A 240 0.22 7.14 27.61
CA GLU A 240 -1.07 7.61 27.11
C GLU A 240 -1.72 6.59 26.18
N THR A 241 -3.03 6.39 26.37
CA THR A 241 -3.88 5.63 25.44
C THR A 241 -4.55 6.60 24.48
N LEU A 242 -4.39 6.37 23.18
CA LEU A 242 -4.91 7.26 22.13
C LEU A 242 -6.35 6.90 21.70
N GLY A 243 -6.70 5.62 21.79
CA GLY A 243 -7.99 5.11 21.34
C GLY A 243 -8.01 3.59 21.22
N PRO A 244 -9.14 3.00 20.81
CA PRO A 244 -9.19 1.60 20.44
C PRO A 244 -8.36 1.35 19.17
N THR A 245 -7.89 0.11 19.01
CA THR A 245 -7.45 -0.37 17.70
C THR A 245 -8.67 -0.59 16.80
N PRO A 246 -8.55 -0.38 15.47
CA PRO A 246 -9.64 -0.69 14.56
C PRO A 246 -9.95 -2.19 14.55
N ASN A 247 -11.20 -2.53 14.27
CA ASN A 247 -11.58 -3.89 13.93
C ASN A 247 -10.99 -4.24 12.56
N LEU A 248 -10.09 -5.23 12.55
CA LEU A 248 -9.47 -5.72 11.33
C LEU A 248 -10.40 -6.74 10.67
N GLY A 249 -10.91 -6.40 9.48
CA GLY A 249 -11.88 -7.21 8.77
C GLY A 249 -11.44 -7.59 7.36
N ILE A 250 -12.36 -8.23 6.66
CA ILE A 250 -12.19 -8.72 5.29
C ILE A 250 -13.47 -8.51 4.50
N TYR A 251 -13.32 -8.35 3.19
CA TYR A 251 -14.49 -8.41 2.31
C TYR A 251 -14.98 -9.86 2.20
N LEU A 252 -16.23 -10.07 2.61
CA LEU A 252 -16.89 -11.38 2.69
C LEU A 252 -17.62 -11.71 1.38
N PRO A 253 -17.66 -12.99 0.97
CA PRO A 253 -18.35 -13.39 -0.26
C PRO A 253 -19.85 -13.05 -0.26
N TYR A 254 -20.41 -12.72 -1.43
CA TYR A 254 -21.87 -12.63 -1.62
C TYR A 254 -22.47 -14.01 -1.91
N VAL A 255 -22.09 -15.03 -1.12
CA VAL A 255 -22.58 -16.40 -1.22
C VAL A 255 -22.48 -17.07 0.14
N LEU A 256 -23.25 -18.13 0.36
CA LEU A 256 -22.96 -19.06 1.46
C LEU A 256 -21.67 -19.81 1.13
N PRO A 257 -20.54 -19.55 1.81
CA PRO A 257 -19.31 -20.25 1.49
C PRO A 257 -19.43 -21.73 1.84
N PRO A 258 -18.79 -22.64 1.10
CA PRO A 258 -18.84 -24.06 1.39
C PRO A 258 -18.13 -24.36 2.71
N GLN A 259 -18.59 -25.37 3.44
CA GLN A 259 -18.02 -25.74 4.76
C GLN A 259 -16.52 -26.06 4.70
N SER A 260 -16.05 -26.58 3.56
CA SER A 260 -14.63 -26.84 3.28
C SER A 260 -13.74 -25.59 3.38
N SER A 261 -14.31 -24.39 3.20
CA SER A 261 -13.59 -23.12 3.33
C SER A 261 -13.51 -22.61 4.77
N PHE A 262 -14.31 -23.14 5.70
CA PHE A 262 -14.49 -22.54 7.03
C PHE A 262 -13.18 -22.49 7.82
N ALA A 263 -12.38 -23.55 7.78
CA ALA A 263 -11.10 -23.58 8.49
C ALA A 263 -10.14 -22.46 8.01
N ALA A 264 -10.13 -22.16 6.71
CA ALA A 264 -9.33 -21.07 6.15
C ALA A 264 -9.88 -19.70 6.55
N LEU A 265 -11.20 -19.51 6.59
CA LEU A 265 -11.82 -18.26 7.02
C LEU A 265 -11.68 -18.02 8.53
N ASP A 266 -11.87 -19.05 9.36
CA ASP A 266 -11.64 -19.02 10.81
C ASP A 266 -10.20 -18.65 11.15
N ALA A 267 -9.27 -19.19 10.37
CA ALA A 267 -7.85 -18.91 10.51
C ALA A 267 -7.57 -17.40 10.41
N LEU A 268 -8.25 -16.65 9.55
CA LEU A 268 -8.05 -15.20 9.40
C LEU A 268 -8.48 -14.39 10.62
N LYS A 269 -9.34 -14.94 11.49
CA LYS A 269 -9.92 -14.30 12.68
C LYS A 269 -10.39 -12.85 12.42
N PRO A 270 -11.22 -12.61 11.39
CA PRO A 270 -11.75 -11.27 11.11
C PRO A 270 -12.60 -10.78 12.28
N GLN A 271 -12.53 -9.48 12.59
CA GLN A 271 -13.38 -8.82 13.58
C GLN A 271 -14.54 -8.04 12.95
N ALA A 272 -14.39 -7.71 11.68
CA ALA A 272 -15.36 -6.98 10.89
C ALA A 272 -15.49 -7.56 9.49
N GLY A 273 -16.54 -7.18 8.78
CA GLY A 273 -16.79 -7.59 7.40
C GLY A 273 -17.25 -6.45 6.51
N SER A 274 -16.98 -6.55 5.22
CA SER A 274 -17.65 -5.75 4.18
C SER A 274 -18.24 -6.68 3.12
N TYR A 275 -19.41 -6.41 2.59
CA TYR A 275 -19.99 -7.20 1.50
C TYR A 275 -21.02 -6.39 0.70
N TYR A 276 -21.34 -6.83 -0.51
CA TYR A 276 -22.45 -6.26 -1.26
C TYR A 276 -23.79 -6.73 -0.73
N SER A 277 -24.83 -5.92 -0.95
CA SER A 277 -26.21 -6.39 -1.07
C SER A 277 -26.76 -5.93 -2.41
N PHE A 278 -27.35 -6.86 -3.17
CA PHE A 278 -27.87 -6.56 -4.51
C PHE A 278 -29.37 -6.28 -4.45
N VAL A 279 -29.75 -5.01 -4.65
CA VAL A 279 -31.12 -4.54 -4.44
C VAL A 279 -32.14 -5.19 -5.40
N ASP A 280 -31.72 -5.53 -6.61
CA ASP A 280 -32.54 -6.25 -7.59
C ASP A 280 -32.75 -7.72 -7.22
N VAL A 281 -31.77 -8.35 -6.57
CA VAL A 281 -31.88 -9.72 -6.05
C VAL A 281 -32.78 -9.75 -4.82
N THR A 282 -32.56 -8.86 -3.85
CA THR A 282 -33.33 -8.81 -2.60
C THR A 282 -34.76 -8.29 -2.80
N ALA A 283 -35.00 -7.42 -3.78
CA ALA A 283 -36.36 -7.03 -4.15
C ALA A 283 -37.19 -8.21 -4.70
N GLN A 284 -36.55 -9.14 -5.42
CA GLN A 284 -37.23 -10.33 -5.98
C GLN A 284 -37.30 -11.48 -4.97
N ASN A 285 -36.26 -11.64 -4.15
CA ASN A 285 -36.17 -12.66 -3.11
C ASN A 285 -35.63 -12.07 -1.81
N PRO A 286 -36.51 -11.55 -0.93
CA PRO A 286 -36.12 -10.85 0.29
C PRO A 286 -35.24 -11.66 1.27
N HIS A 287 -35.29 -12.99 1.19
CA HIS A 287 -34.56 -13.90 2.09
C HIS A 287 -33.27 -14.47 1.48
N HIS A 288 -32.86 -13.99 0.29
CA HIS A 288 -31.68 -14.51 -0.41
C HIS A 288 -30.40 -14.46 0.45
N GLU A 289 -30.26 -13.41 1.25
CA GLU A 289 -29.03 -13.13 2.00
C GLU A 289 -29.01 -13.71 3.42
N ASP A 290 -30.16 -14.13 3.95
CA ASP A 290 -30.34 -14.48 5.36
C ASP A 290 -29.34 -15.53 5.83
N ALA A 291 -29.16 -16.60 5.06
CA ALA A 291 -28.34 -17.75 5.45
C ALA A 291 -26.85 -17.38 5.60
N PHE A 292 -26.27 -16.66 4.63
CA PHE A 292 -24.86 -16.31 4.70
C PHE A 292 -24.60 -15.20 5.71
N ARG A 293 -25.52 -14.23 5.87
CA ARG A 293 -25.39 -13.18 6.88
C ARG A 293 -25.46 -13.77 8.29
N GLN A 294 -26.38 -14.71 8.54
CA GLN A 294 -26.44 -15.46 9.79
C GLN A 294 -25.17 -16.28 10.03
N LEU A 295 -24.63 -16.93 8.99
CA LEU A 295 -23.35 -17.65 9.10
C LEU A 295 -22.23 -16.68 9.54
N TYR A 296 -22.11 -15.51 8.90
CA TYR A 296 -21.07 -14.54 9.19
C TYR A 296 -21.14 -14.02 10.63
N GLN A 297 -22.34 -13.68 11.11
CA GLN A 297 -22.53 -13.26 12.49
C GLN A 297 -22.29 -14.40 13.49
N ASN A 298 -22.92 -15.56 13.29
CA ASN A 298 -22.98 -16.60 14.31
C ASN A 298 -21.72 -17.49 14.33
N ARG A 299 -21.18 -17.86 13.17
CA ARG A 299 -20.02 -18.76 13.07
C ARG A 299 -18.70 -18.01 13.10
N PHE A 300 -18.61 -16.91 12.35
CA PHE A 300 -17.38 -16.13 12.23
C PHE A 300 -17.34 -14.92 13.18
N GLY A 301 -18.40 -14.66 13.94
CA GLY A 301 -18.41 -13.63 14.98
C GLY A 301 -18.39 -12.19 14.45
N ILE A 302 -18.80 -11.98 13.19
CA ILE A 302 -18.83 -10.66 12.58
C ILE A 302 -20.01 -9.87 13.15
N THR A 303 -19.71 -8.99 14.11
CA THR A 303 -20.68 -8.14 14.81
C THR A 303 -20.55 -6.66 14.44
N GLN A 304 -19.59 -6.33 13.58
CA GLN A 304 -19.49 -5.04 12.94
C GLN A 304 -19.25 -5.24 11.44
N ASP A 305 -20.12 -4.71 10.61
CA ASP A 305 -20.00 -4.84 9.17
C ASP A 305 -20.48 -3.60 8.43
N ILE A 306 -20.07 -3.52 7.16
CA ILE A 306 -20.56 -2.53 6.22
C ILE A 306 -21.08 -3.22 4.96
N THR A 307 -22.33 -2.93 4.62
CA THR A 307 -22.95 -3.34 3.37
C THR A 307 -22.84 -2.21 2.34
N LEU A 308 -22.35 -2.54 1.14
CA LEU A 308 -22.44 -1.68 -0.02
C LEU A 308 -23.67 -2.07 -0.84
N LEU A 309 -24.65 -1.17 -0.96
CA LEU A 309 -25.76 -1.41 -1.88
C LEU A 309 -25.30 -1.28 -3.33
N ALA A 310 -25.72 -2.24 -4.15
CA ALA A 310 -25.51 -2.23 -5.58
C ALA A 310 -26.65 -2.96 -6.29
N GLY A 311 -26.72 -2.89 -7.61
CA GLY A 311 -27.44 -3.86 -8.42
C GLY A 311 -26.54 -5.06 -8.75
N SER A 312 -27.12 -6.11 -9.31
CA SER A 312 -26.39 -7.28 -9.83
C SER A 312 -25.20 -6.86 -10.68
N GLN A 313 -24.16 -7.70 -10.66
CA GLN A 313 -22.85 -7.42 -11.29
C GLN A 313 -22.11 -6.22 -10.67
N ARG A 314 -22.43 -5.86 -9.42
CA ARG A 314 -21.83 -4.72 -8.70
C ARG A 314 -22.15 -3.39 -9.38
N GLN A 315 -23.35 -3.23 -9.92
CA GLN A 315 -23.79 -1.96 -10.49
C GLN A 315 -23.99 -0.93 -9.37
N ALA A 316 -23.12 0.08 -9.29
CA ALA A 316 -23.13 1.05 -8.21
C ALA A 316 -24.12 2.22 -8.38
N ASP A 317 -24.52 2.55 -9.61
CA ASP A 317 -25.37 3.72 -9.93
C ASP A 317 -26.87 3.45 -9.74
N LEU A 318 -27.25 3.20 -8.48
CA LEU A 318 -28.64 3.00 -8.06
C LEU A 318 -29.54 4.21 -8.34
N ARG A 319 -30.84 3.93 -8.47
CA ARG A 319 -31.89 4.94 -8.69
C ARG A 319 -32.91 4.91 -7.56
N ALA A 320 -33.56 6.03 -7.30
CA ALA A 320 -34.63 6.11 -6.31
C ALA A 320 -35.94 5.55 -6.90
N ASP A 321 -35.95 4.25 -7.20
CA ASP A 321 -37.05 3.55 -7.85
C ASP A 321 -37.60 2.41 -6.99
N THR A 322 -38.67 1.78 -7.46
CA THR A 322 -39.36 0.70 -6.75
C THR A 322 -38.42 -0.45 -6.41
N THR A 323 -37.53 -0.83 -7.33
CA THR A 323 -36.59 -1.94 -7.13
C THR A 323 -35.59 -1.64 -6.02
N SER A 324 -34.94 -0.48 -6.09
CA SER A 324 -33.92 -0.11 -5.11
C SER A 324 -34.51 0.09 -3.71
N ASN A 325 -35.71 0.70 -3.64
CA ASN A 325 -36.40 0.89 -2.37
C ASN A 325 -36.91 -0.43 -1.77
N ALA A 326 -37.39 -1.37 -2.59
CA ALA A 326 -37.82 -2.69 -2.13
C ALA A 326 -36.64 -3.54 -1.67
N GLY A 327 -35.51 -3.50 -2.38
CA GLY A 327 -34.28 -4.19 -1.98
C GLY A 327 -33.73 -3.66 -0.66
N LEU A 328 -33.70 -2.32 -0.48
CA LEU A 328 -33.35 -1.71 0.80
C LEU A 328 -34.30 -2.16 1.93
N ASP A 329 -35.61 -2.20 1.70
CA ASP A 329 -36.57 -2.65 2.71
C ASP A 329 -36.36 -4.12 3.13
N ALA A 330 -36.09 -4.99 2.16
CA ALA A 330 -35.72 -6.38 2.40
C ALA A 330 -34.45 -6.47 3.26
N TRP A 331 -33.40 -5.72 2.91
CA TRP A 331 -32.15 -5.69 3.69
C TRP A 331 -32.37 -5.18 5.12
N LEU A 332 -33.17 -4.12 5.31
CA LEU A 332 -33.50 -3.58 6.63
C LEU A 332 -34.24 -4.63 7.47
N THR A 333 -35.23 -5.31 6.88
CA THR A 333 -35.99 -6.37 7.53
C THR A 333 -35.13 -7.55 7.94
N ALA A 334 -34.29 -8.06 7.03
CA ALA A 334 -33.34 -9.13 7.30
C ALA A 334 -32.38 -8.75 8.43
N THR A 335 -31.86 -7.51 8.42
CA THR A 335 -30.95 -7.02 9.47
C THR A 335 -31.62 -6.94 10.84
N ARG A 336 -32.89 -6.52 10.91
CA ARG A 336 -33.66 -6.57 12.17
C ARG A 336 -33.85 -8.02 12.66
N ALA A 337 -34.05 -8.96 11.74
CA ALA A 337 -34.21 -10.38 12.06
C ALA A 337 -32.92 -11.06 12.55
N LEU A 338 -31.74 -10.47 12.31
CA LEU A 338 -30.45 -10.93 12.85
C LEU A 338 -30.31 -10.76 14.38
N GLY A 339 -31.28 -10.11 15.04
CA GLY A 339 -31.38 -10.10 16.49
C GLY A 339 -30.61 -8.97 17.20
N GLY A 340 -30.17 -7.93 16.47
CA GLY A 340 -29.62 -6.70 17.05
C GLY A 340 -28.27 -6.85 17.77
N GLY A 341 -27.53 -7.92 17.51
CA GLY A 341 -26.26 -8.26 18.18
C GLY A 341 -25.02 -7.53 17.65
N GLY A 342 -25.17 -6.48 16.83
CA GLY A 342 -24.05 -5.85 16.13
C GLY A 342 -24.31 -4.41 15.66
N THR A 343 -23.30 -3.82 15.01
CA THR A 343 -23.41 -2.53 14.30
C THR A 343 -23.28 -2.79 12.80
N HIS A 344 -24.35 -2.48 12.07
CA HIS A 344 -24.48 -2.79 10.64
C HIS A 344 -24.51 -1.48 9.86
N TYR A 345 -23.37 -1.10 9.29
CA TYR A 345 -23.28 0.06 8.42
C TYR A 345 -23.88 -0.26 7.05
N ILE A 346 -24.55 0.71 6.45
CA ILE A 346 -25.02 0.64 5.08
C ILE A 346 -24.57 1.88 4.32
N ALA A 347 -23.90 1.67 3.19
CA ALA A 347 -23.63 2.69 2.18
C ALA A 347 -24.55 2.47 0.99
N PHE A 348 -25.14 3.55 0.49
CA PHE A 348 -26.17 3.50 -0.55
C PHE A 348 -25.63 3.35 -1.98
N ALA A 349 -24.32 3.19 -2.12
CA ALA A 349 -23.64 2.87 -3.36
C ALA A 349 -22.21 2.43 -3.05
N ASP A 350 -21.62 1.68 -3.96
CA ASP A 350 -20.18 1.46 -4.04
C ASP A 350 -19.50 2.58 -4.84
N GLU A 351 -18.48 3.22 -4.28
CA GLU A 351 -17.65 4.20 -4.98
C GLU A 351 -18.46 5.26 -5.77
N PRO A 352 -19.40 5.99 -5.14
CA PRO A 352 -20.33 6.85 -5.87
C PRO A 352 -19.64 7.99 -6.63
N ASN A 353 -18.48 8.46 -6.14
CA ASN A 353 -17.67 9.47 -6.80
C ASN A 353 -17.00 8.96 -8.09
N LEU A 354 -16.82 7.65 -8.25
CA LEU A 354 -16.40 7.04 -9.51
C LEU A 354 -17.60 6.79 -10.44
N ASN A 355 -18.71 6.29 -9.88
CA ASN A 355 -19.79 5.70 -10.67
C ASN A 355 -20.92 6.67 -11.05
N TYR A 356 -21.23 7.68 -10.22
CA TYR A 356 -22.28 8.64 -10.53
C TYR A 356 -21.75 9.77 -11.41
N SER A 357 -22.57 10.18 -12.37
CA SER A 357 -22.22 11.27 -13.30
C SER A 357 -22.06 12.62 -12.62
N SER A 358 -22.66 12.83 -11.44
CA SER A 358 -22.48 14.03 -10.64
C SER A 358 -22.80 13.80 -9.17
N TYR A 359 -22.26 14.66 -8.31
CA TYR A 359 -22.61 14.71 -6.89
C TYR A 359 -24.12 14.85 -6.68
N ALA A 360 -24.80 15.71 -7.44
CA ALA A 360 -26.22 15.98 -7.26
C ALA A 360 -27.08 14.73 -7.49
N ASN A 361 -26.69 13.90 -8.47
CA ASN A 361 -27.37 12.62 -8.73
C ASN A 361 -27.21 11.66 -7.55
N TYR A 362 -25.99 11.55 -7.00
CA TYR A 362 -25.75 10.74 -5.81
C TYR A 362 -26.48 11.29 -4.57
N GLN A 363 -26.46 12.60 -4.36
CA GLN A 363 -27.12 13.23 -3.22
C GLN A 363 -28.64 12.97 -3.22
N ALA A 364 -29.27 12.97 -4.40
CA ALA A 364 -30.70 12.68 -4.53
C ALA A 364 -31.04 11.25 -4.06
N ILE A 365 -30.26 10.25 -4.48
CA ILE A 365 -30.45 8.87 -4.03
C ILE A 365 -30.10 8.70 -2.54
N PHE A 366 -29.01 9.31 -2.08
CA PHE A 366 -28.60 9.28 -0.68
C PHE A 366 -29.72 9.79 0.23
N ASN A 367 -30.29 10.97 -0.08
CA ASN A 367 -31.37 11.56 0.69
C ASN A 367 -32.65 10.71 0.67
N SER A 368 -32.94 10.03 -0.43
CA SER A 368 -34.09 9.12 -0.53
C SER A 368 -33.93 7.92 0.39
N MET A 369 -32.81 7.20 0.27
CA MET A 369 -32.55 5.99 1.05
C MET A 369 -32.34 6.32 2.53
N ALA A 370 -31.65 7.42 2.86
CA ALA A 370 -31.46 7.86 4.24
C ALA A 370 -32.81 8.11 4.94
N ARG A 371 -33.78 8.76 4.27
CA ARG A 371 -35.14 8.93 4.80
C ARG A 371 -35.83 7.59 5.06
N GLN A 372 -35.70 6.62 4.15
CA GLN A 372 -36.30 5.28 4.32
C GLN A 372 -35.67 4.53 5.51
N VAL A 373 -34.35 4.61 5.69
CA VAL A 373 -33.70 4.01 6.87
C VAL A 373 -34.15 4.70 8.16
N ARG A 374 -34.29 6.03 8.16
CA ARG A 374 -34.63 6.82 9.36
C ARG A 374 -36.13 6.83 9.70
N SER A 375 -37.01 6.42 8.79
CA SER A 375 -38.46 6.42 9.04
C SER A 375 -38.92 5.39 10.07
N ASP A 376 -38.12 4.37 10.36
CA ASP A 376 -38.39 3.37 11.40
C ASP A 376 -37.29 3.34 12.48
N PRO A 377 -37.59 3.79 13.72
CA PRO A 377 -36.66 3.71 14.85
C PRO A 377 -36.17 2.29 15.19
N ALA A 378 -36.88 1.23 14.77
CA ALA A 378 -36.44 -0.15 14.94
C ALA A 378 -35.12 -0.44 14.20
N ASN A 379 -34.83 0.27 13.11
CA ASN A 379 -33.57 0.14 12.40
C ASN A 379 -32.39 0.53 13.29
N ALA A 380 -32.46 1.68 13.94
CA ALA A 380 -31.41 2.14 14.85
C ALA A 380 -31.24 1.19 16.05
N LYS A 381 -32.34 0.66 16.60
CA LYS A 381 -32.34 -0.33 17.70
C LYS A 381 -31.72 -1.66 17.29
N ALA A 382 -31.87 -2.07 16.03
CA ALA A 382 -31.21 -3.24 15.47
C ALA A 382 -29.74 -3.02 15.10
N GLY A 383 -29.18 -1.84 15.40
CA GLY A 383 -27.77 -1.54 15.14
C GLY A 383 -27.47 -1.00 13.75
N ILE A 384 -28.49 -0.68 12.94
CA ILE A 384 -28.32 -0.15 11.58
C ILE A 384 -27.80 1.29 11.64
N ARG A 385 -26.77 1.59 10.85
CA ARG A 385 -26.08 2.89 10.79
C ARG A 385 -25.81 3.27 9.33
N ILE A 386 -25.92 4.55 8.99
CA ILE A 386 -25.67 5.03 7.62
C ILE A 386 -24.20 5.45 7.49
N ALA A 387 -23.49 4.84 6.53
CA ALA A 387 -22.13 5.20 6.14
C ALA A 387 -22.14 6.00 4.83
N MET A 388 -21.19 6.92 4.68
CA MET A 388 -21.04 7.73 3.47
C MET A 388 -19.60 8.14 3.20
N PRO A 389 -19.26 8.48 1.95
CA PRO A 389 -19.92 8.05 0.74
C PRO A 389 -19.51 6.64 0.30
N ALA A 390 -18.58 5.97 1.00
CA ALA A 390 -17.86 4.79 0.50
C ALA A 390 -17.14 5.10 -0.83
N SER A 391 -16.43 6.24 -0.87
CA SER A 391 -15.81 6.76 -2.09
C SER A 391 -14.63 5.92 -2.57
N SER A 392 -14.44 5.87 -3.89
CA SER A 392 -13.19 5.42 -4.51
C SER A 392 -12.11 6.45 -4.24
N ARG A 393 -11.18 6.12 -3.34
CA ARG A 393 -10.09 6.99 -2.87
C ARG A 393 -10.64 8.20 -2.11
N PHE A 394 -9.94 8.60 -1.05
CA PHE A 394 -10.42 9.67 -0.19
C PHE A 394 -9.81 11.01 -0.56
N VAL A 395 -8.50 11.13 -0.41
CA VAL A 395 -7.74 12.34 -0.69
C VAL A 395 -7.57 12.55 -2.19
N ASN A 396 -7.29 11.46 -2.90
CA ASN A 396 -7.01 11.48 -4.32
C ASN A 396 -8.26 11.22 -5.15
N GLY A 397 -8.24 11.67 -6.42
CA GLY A 397 -9.36 11.47 -7.34
C GLY A 397 -9.48 10.02 -7.84
N PRO A 398 -10.69 9.58 -8.21
CA PRO A 398 -10.91 8.30 -8.88
C PRO A 398 -10.31 8.28 -10.30
N PHE A 399 -10.20 7.10 -10.90
CA PHE A 399 -9.58 6.94 -12.24
C PHE A 399 -10.53 7.27 -13.40
N THR A 400 -10.95 8.54 -13.50
CA THR A 400 -11.84 9.10 -14.54
C THR A 400 -11.34 10.46 -15.03
N ASP A 401 -11.68 10.89 -16.24
CA ASP A 401 -11.15 12.12 -16.83
C ASP A 401 -11.44 13.39 -15.99
N ASP A 402 -12.51 13.38 -15.20
CA ASP A 402 -12.94 14.44 -14.27
C ASP A 402 -12.54 14.17 -12.80
N ALA A 403 -11.46 13.42 -12.57
CA ALA A 403 -11.00 12.98 -11.24
C ALA A 403 -10.85 14.11 -10.20
N ALA A 404 -10.44 15.30 -10.63
CA ALA A 404 -10.17 16.43 -9.73
C ALA A 404 -11.44 16.92 -9.01
N ASP A 405 -12.59 16.88 -9.68
CA ASP A 405 -13.90 17.30 -9.14
C ASP A 405 -14.60 16.18 -8.35
N LYS A 406 -13.97 15.00 -8.29
CA LYS A 406 -14.55 13.75 -7.78
C LYS A 406 -13.77 13.15 -6.61
N ARG A 407 -12.92 13.93 -5.93
CA ARG A 407 -12.23 13.44 -4.72
C ARG A 407 -13.25 13.08 -3.62
N GLY A 408 -13.05 11.94 -2.98
CA GLY A 408 -13.95 11.43 -1.94
C GLY A 408 -14.13 12.41 -0.79
N ILE A 409 -13.06 13.07 -0.35
CA ILE A 409 -13.08 14.05 0.74
C ILE A 409 -13.95 15.28 0.42
N ASP A 410 -13.98 15.72 -0.83
CA ASP A 410 -14.77 16.87 -1.25
C ASP A 410 -16.27 16.53 -1.32
N TRP A 411 -16.60 15.32 -1.80
CA TRP A 411 -17.97 14.80 -1.78
C TRP A 411 -18.46 14.56 -0.35
N ALA A 412 -17.62 13.96 0.51
CA ALA A 412 -17.94 13.75 1.92
C ALA A 412 -18.19 15.07 2.66
N ARG A 413 -17.38 16.12 2.40
CA ARG A 413 -17.58 17.45 2.99
C ARG A 413 -18.96 18.03 2.65
N ARG A 414 -19.38 17.92 1.39
CA ARG A 414 -20.69 18.40 0.94
C ARG A 414 -21.82 17.61 1.59
N LEU A 415 -21.71 16.28 1.66
CA LEU A 415 -22.72 15.42 2.29
C LEU A 415 -22.86 15.70 3.79
N LEU A 416 -21.75 15.93 4.49
CA LEU A 416 -21.78 16.31 5.90
C LEU A 416 -22.47 17.65 6.12
N ALA A 417 -22.21 18.64 5.26
CA ALA A 417 -22.84 19.95 5.36
C ALA A 417 -24.35 19.91 5.11
N GLU A 418 -24.80 19.03 4.20
CA GLU A 418 -26.20 18.98 3.75
C GLU A 418 -27.04 17.95 4.52
N SER A 419 -26.44 16.83 4.95
CA SER A 419 -27.14 15.67 5.53
C SER A 419 -26.41 15.07 6.73
N GLY A 420 -25.53 15.83 7.40
CA GLY A 420 -24.67 15.35 8.50
C GLY A 420 -25.39 14.71 9.69
N GLU A 421 -26.63 15.10 9.98
CA GLU A 421 -27.45 14.48 11.03
C GLU A 421 -27.91 13.07 10.68
N GLN A 422 -28.04 12.77 9.38
CA GLN A 422 -28.47 11.46 8.90
C GLN A 422 -27.31 10.46 8.81
N ILE A 423 -26.07 10.93 8.88
CA ILE A 423 -24.84 10.14 8.69
C ILE A 423 -24.30 9.67 10.04
N ASP A 424 -23.93 8.39 10.16
CA ASP A 424 -23.32 7.84 11.37
C ASP A 424 -21.81 7.58 11.19
N ALA A 425 -21.36 7.32 9.96
CA ALA A 425 -19.97 6.98 9.65
C ALA A 425 -19.49 7.61 8.33
N LEU A 426 -18.18 7.90 8.28
CA LEU A 426 -17.45 8.22 7.07
C LEU A 426 -16.74 6.95 6.56
N ALA A 427 -16.96 6.57 5.31
CA ALA A 427 -16.40 5.39 4.66
C ALA A 427 -15.69 5.74 3.36
N TRP A 428 -14.58 5.06 3.06
CA TRP A 428 -13.85 5.19 1.80
C TRP A 428 -12.99 3.96 1.50
N HIS A 429 -12.72 3.78 0.21
CA HIS A 429 -11.78 2.79 -0.29
C HIS A 429 -10.43 3.41 -0.54
N GLU A 430 -9.35 2.65 -0.34
CA GLU A 430 -8.00 3.09 -0.69
C GLU A 430 -7.33 2.07 -1.60
N TRP A 431 -6.82 2.55 -2.74
CA TRP A 431 -6.26 1.72 -3.81
C TRP A 431 -4.99 2.34 -4.36
N MET A 432 -4.18 1.51 -5.04
CA MET A 432 -3.01 1.94 -5.82
C MET A 432 -1.86 2.52 -4.98
N VAL A 433 -1.86 2.24 -3.68
CA VAL A 433 -0.70 2.41 -2.81
C VAL A 433 0.10 1.11 -2.85
N ARG A 434 0.94 0.94 -3.88
CA ARG A 434 1.65 -0.32 -4.12
C ARG A 434 2.97 -0.42 -3.38
N ASP A 435 3.66 0.71 -3.24
CA ASP A 435 4.98 0.74 -2.60
C ASP A 435 4.89 0.64 -1.06
N LEU A 436 5.81 -0.13 -0.47
CA LEU A 436 5.87 -0.36 0.97
C LEU A 436 6.24 0.90 1.76
N LEU A 437 7.07 1.78 1.22
CA LEU A 437 7.49 3.01 1.90
C LEU A 437 6.37 4.06 1.91
N ALA A 438 5.43 3.98 0.98
CA ALA A 438 4.30 4.89 0.86
C ALA A 438 3.08 4.56 1.74
N THR A 439 3.05 3.41 2.44
CA THR A 439 1.91 3.01 3.29
C THR A 439 1.55 3.97 4.42
N ARG A 440 2.39 4.97 4.73
CA ARG A 440 2.08 6.05 5.69
C ARG A 440 0.90 6.91 5.27
N VAL A 441 0.59 6.98 3.97
CA VAL A 441 -0.59 7.72 3.46
C VAL A 441 -1.90 7.25 4.09
N TYR A 442 -1.97 6.00 4.59
CA TYR A 442 -3.13 5.50 5.32
C TYR A 442 -3.35 6.21 6.66
N ARG A 443 -2.26 6.56 7.38
CA ARG A 443 -2.37 7.37 8.61
C ARG A 443 -2.89 8.77 8.28
N ASP A 444 -2.37 9.37 7.21
CA ASP A 444 -2.76 10.71 6.78
C ASP A 444 -4.21 10.76 6.33
N SER A 445 -4.70 9.74 5.61
CA SER A 445 -6.11 9.67 5.21
C SER A 445 -7.03 9.54 6.42
N VAL A 446 -6.69 8.71 7.42
CA VAL A 446 -7.44 8.59 8.68
C VAL A 446 -7.47 9.92 9.44
N ARG A 447 -6.36 10.65 9.50
CA ARG A 447 -6.30 11.97 10.15
C ARG A 447 -7.18 13.00 9.45
N ARG A 448 -7.08 13.10 8.12
CA ARG A 448 -7.93 14.01 7.32
C ARG A 448 -9.41 13.65 7.44
N ALA A 449 -9.73 12.36 7.54
CA ALA A 449 -11.09 11.87 7.80
C ALA A 449 -11.60 12.31 9.19
N ALA A 450 -10.77 12.17 10.23
CA ALA A 450 -11.09 12.62 11.58
C ALA A 450 -11.26 14.14 11.67
N GLU A 451 -10.40 14.90 10.99
CA GLU A 451 -10.50 16.35 10.87
C GLU A 451 -11.81 16.77 10.20
N LEU A 452 -12.18 16.08 9.11
CA LEU A 452 -13.39 16.38 8.35
C LEU A 452 -14.66 16.20 9.20
N VAL A 453 -14.76 15.13 9.96
CA VAL A 453 -15.93 14.87 10.82
C VAL A 453 -15.86 15.59 12.17
N GLY A 454 -14.69 16.14 12.51
CA GLY A 454 -14.38 16.78 13.78
C GLY A 454 -14.22 15.78 14.94
N LEU A 455 -13.62 16.26 16.03
CA LEU A 455 -13.41 15.49 17.25
C LEU A 455 -14.41 15.86 18.37
N ASP A 456 -14.75 14.90 19.21
CA ASP A 456 -15.51 15.07 20.44
C ASP A 456 -14.62 15.54 21.62
N ALA A 457 -15.22 15.70 22.80
CA ALA A 457 -14.50 16.16 23.99
C ALA A 457 -13.41 15.19 24.51
N LYS A 458 -13.39 13.95 24.02
CA LYS A 458 -12.39 12.92 24.34
C LYS A 458 -11.35 12.76 23.23
N GLY A 459 -11.37 13.64 22.22
CA GLY A 459 -10.48 13.56 21.07
C GLY A 459 -10.83 12.43 20.09
N ARG A 460 -12.07 11.92 20.11
CA ARG A 460 -12.56 10.88 19.21
C ARG A 460 -13.30 11.46 18.01
N PRO A 461 -13.22 10.86 16.81
CA PRO A 461 -14.06 11.27 15.68
C PRO A 461 -15.55 11.29 16.04
N ARG A 462 -16.27 12.34 15.63
CA ARG A 462 -17.72 12.48 15.90
C ARG A 462 -18.59 11.51 15.10
N LYS A 463 -18.03 10.93 14.04
CA LYS A 463 -18.61 9.88 13.21
C LYS A 463 -17.60 8.73 13.17
N ALA A 464 -18.08 7.49 13.08
CA ALA A 464 -17.16 6.37 12.92
C ALA A 464 -16.38 6.49 11.62
N LEU A 465 -15.12 6.06 11.61
CA LEU A 465 -14.24 6.11 10.44
C LEU A 465 -13.99 4.69 9.93
N LEU A 466 -14.35 4.44 8.68
CA LEU A 466 -14.31 3.12 8.06
C LEU A 466 -13.45 3.17 6.81
N LEU A 467 -12.31 2.48 6.82
CA LEU A 467 -11.63 2.15 5.59
C LEU A 467 -12.17 0.79 5.15
N ASP A 468 -13.30 0.83 4.45
CA ASP A 468 -14.16 -0.32 4.25
C ASP A 468 -13.67 -1.27 3.15
N GLN A 469 -12.79 -0.82 2.26
CA GLN A 469 -12.04 -1.69 1.35
C GLN A 469 -10.64 -1.15 1.04
N THR A 470 -9.64 -2.02 1.14
CA THR A 470 -8.32 -1.74 0.56
C THR A 470 -7.60 -3.00 0.09
N ASN A 471 -6.70 -2.80 -0.87
CA ASN A 471 -5.69 -3.75 -1.33
C ASN A 471 -4.62 -2.94 -2.11
N LEU A 472 -3.50 -3.58 -2.43
CA LEU A 472 -2.39 -3.07 -3.25
C LEU A 472 -2.85 -2.34 -4.52
N SER A 473 -3.92 -2.84 -5.17
CA SER A 473 -4.45 -2.27 -6.41
C SER A 473 -5.97 -2.45 -6.52
N SER A 474 -6.62 -1.55 -7.27
CA SER A 474 -8.01 -1.69 -7.68
C SER A 474 -8.19 -2.73 -8.79
N GLY A 475 -9.43 -3.21 -8.97
CA GLY A 475 -9.81 -4.11 -10.09
C GLY A 475 -8.92 -5.35 -10.22
N SER A 476 -8.57 -5.73 -11.45
CA SER A 476 -7.70 -6.88 -11.76
C SER A 476 -6.23 -6.51 -11.97
N SER A 477 -5.82 -5.28 -11.64
CA SER A 477 -4.48 -4.73 -11.91
C SER A 477 -3.40 -5.21 -10.93
N LEU A 478 -3.22 -6.53 -10.84
CA LEU A 478 -2.43 -7.18 -9.79
C LEU A 478 -1.09 -7.69 -10.33
N SER A 479 -0.03 -7.44 -9.57
CA SER A 479 1.28 -8.07 -9.75
C SER A 479 1.33 -9.35 -8.92
N PRO A 480 1.66 -10.52 -9.49
CA PRO A 480 1.90 -11.73 -8.70
C PRO A 480 3.07 -11.57 -7.73
N TYR A 481 4.06 -10.72 -8.04
CA TYR A 481 5.17 -10.42 -7.12
C TYR A 481 4.70 -9.71 -5.85
N ASP A 482 3.64 -8.91 -5.95
CA ASP A 482 3.13 -8.18 -4.79
C ASP A 482 2.08 -9.03 -4.08
N GLN A 483 1.13 -9.58 -4.84
CA GLN A 483 -0.10 -10.18 -4.33
C GLN A 483 0.06 -11.62 -3.80
N GLU A 484 1.01 -12.38 -4.32
CA GLU A 484 1.18 -13.82 -4.02
C GLU A 484 2.40 -14.13 -3.14
N THR A 485 3.15 -13.10 -2.73
CA THR A 485 4.43 -13.28 -2.01
C THR A 485 4.39 -12.66 -0.62
N HIS A 486 5.49 -12.81 0.12
CA HIS A 486 5.70 -12.14 1.41
C HIS A 486 5.65 -10.60 1.30
N PHE A 487 5.74 -10.02 0.11
CA PHE A 487 5.50 -8.59 -0.08
C PHE A 487 4.13 -8.16 0.45
N ALA A 488 3.05 -8.88 0.11
CA ALA A 488 1.71 -8.59 0.64
C ALA A 488 1.64 -8.73 2.17
N SER A 489 2.42 -9.63 2.77
CA SER A 489 2.55 -9.75 4.24
C SER A 489 3.10 -8.47 4.86
N LEU A 490 4.21 -7.96 4.31
CA LEU A 490 4.86 -6.72 4.77
C LEU A 490 3.95 -5.51 4.57
N TRP A 491 3.34 -5.43 3.39
CA TRP A 491 2.44 -4.35 3.02
C TRP A 491 1.24 -4.29 3.95
N TRP A 492 0.57 -5.44 4.16
CA TRP A 492 -0.62 -5.50 5.00
C TRP A 492 -0.32 -5.14 6.46
N ALA A 493 0.77 -5.67 7.02
CA ALA A 493 1.19 -5.29 8.37
C ALA A 493 1.44 -3.78 8.49
N SER A 494 2.12 -3.19 7.50
CA SER A 494 2.40 -1.76 7.49
C SER A 494 1.13 -0.92 7.37
N VAL A 495 0.18 -1.32 6.52
CA VAL A 495 -1.12 -0.63 6.37
C VAL A 495 -1.93 -0.70 7.67
N VAL A 496 -2.02 -1.89 8.29
CA VAL A 496 -2.70 -2.07 9.56
C VAL A 496 -2.09 -1.20 10.66
N ILE A 497 -0.75 -1.16 10.75
CA ILE A 497 -0.04 -0.33 11.73
C ILE A 497 -0.33 1.15 11.48
N ASN A 498 -0.08 1.66 10.27
CA ASN A 498 -0.22 3.09 9.97
C ASN A 498 -1.66 3.57 10.14
N SER A 499 -2.65 2.79 9.71
CA SER A 499 -4.07 3.14 9.85
C SER A 499 -4.53 3.19 11.31
N ALA A 500 -3.87 2.43 12.20
CA ALA A 500 -4.23 2.33 13.62
C ALA A 500 -3.46 3.29 14.52
N GLN A 501 -2.36 3.89 14.07
CA GLN A 501 -1.38 4.58 14.94
C GLN A 501 -1.94 5.69 15.83
N ASP A 502 -2.96 6.41 15.39
CA ASP A 502 -3.59 7.48 16.18
C ASP A 502 -4.82 7.00 16.96
N GLY A 503 -5.16 5.71 16.84
CA GLY A 503 -6.34 5.10 17.44
C GLY A 503 -7.66 5.63 16.90
N LEU A 504 -7.69 6.39 15.80
CA LEU A 504 -8.87 7.10 15.31
C LEU A 504 -9.82 6.24 14.47
N LEU A 505 -9.32 5.20 13.81
CA LEU A 505 -10.07 4.37 12.88
C LEU A 505 -10.90 3.30 13.61
N ASP A 506 -12.13 3.06 13.16
CA ASP A 506 -13.02 2.04 13.73
C ASP A 506 -12.92 0.70 12.97
N MET A 507 -12.78 0.73 11.64
CA MET A 507 -12.76 -0.45 10.79
C MET A 507 -11.73 -0.33 9.67
N LEU A 508 -11.00 -1.41 9.42
CA LEU A 508 -10.09 -1.56 8.28
C LEU A 508 -10.29 -2.94 7.65
N ASN A 509 -10.71 -2.99 6.38
CA ASN A 509 -10.97 -4.25 5.69
C ASN A 509 -10.03 -4.49 4.50
N TRP A 510 -9.48 -5.70 4.43
CA TRP A 510 -8.82 -6.20 3.23
C TRP A 510 -9.84 -6.69 2.20
N PHE A 511 -9.75 -6.20 0.96
CA PHE A 511 -10.52 -6.71 -0.16
C PHE A 511 -9.69 -7.74 -0.94
N GLN A 512 -9.88 -9.05 -0.79
CA GLN A 512 -11.02 -9.74 -0.19
C GLN A 512 -10.66 -11.07 0.47
N ALA A 513 -11.63 -11.75 1.08
CA ALA A 513 -11.41 -13.00 1.82
C ALA A 513 -10.75 -14.10 0.97
N ALA A 514 -11.29 -14.38 -0.21
CA ALA A 514 -10.80 -15.44 -1.09
C ALA A 514 -10.63 -14.96 -2.54
N ASP A 515 -9.76 -15.63 -3.29
CA ASP A 515 -9.57 -15.37 -4.71
C ASP A 515 -10.87 -15.61 -5.48
N GLU A 516 -11.22 -14.69 -6.37
CA GLU A 516 -12.25 -14.88 -7.39
C GLU A 516 -11.58 -15.17 -8.74
N PRO A 517 -12.25 -15.83 -9.70
CA PRO A 517 -11.62 -16.26 -10.96
C PRO A 517 -10.88 -15.15 -11.74
N ASN A 518 -11.38 -13.91 -11.69
CA ASN A 518 -10.77 -12.76 -12.37
C ASN A 518 -10.03 -11.82 -11.40
N TYR A 519 -10.05 -12.11 -10.10
CA TYR A 519 -9.51 -11.26 -9.04
C TYR A 519 -8.79 -12.11 -7.99
N PRO A 520 -7.54 -12.52 -8.23
CA PRO A 520 -6.72 -13.26 -7.26
C PRO A 520 -6.22 -12.36 -6.11
N LYS A 521 -7.14 -11.69 -5.41
CA LYS A 521 -6.90 -10.73 -4.32
C LYS A 521 -7.05 -11.32 -2.93
N GLY A 522 -7.47 -12.57 -2.85
CA GLY A 522 -7.82 -13.27 -1.63
C GLY A 522 -6.69 -13.26 -0.61
N MET A 523 -7.06 -13.23 0.67
CA MET A 523 -6.20 -13.82 1.71
C MET A 523 -6.16 -15.35 1.59
N VAL A 524 -7.18 -15.94 0.97
CA VAL A 524 -7.32 -17.37 0.70
C VAL A 524 -7.26 -17.65 -0.80
N ARG A 525 -6.39 -18.57 -1.21
CA ARG A 525 -6.37 -19.13 -2.56
C ARG A 525 -7.42 -20.23 -2.71
N VAL A 526 -8.11 -20.23 -3.85
CA VAL A 526 -9.07 -21.28 -4.23
C VAL A 526 -8.42 -22.21 -5.26
N LEU A 527 -8.11 -23.45 -4.87
CA LEU A 527 -7.32 -24.40 -5.65
C LEU A 527 -8.16 -25.41 -6.47
N GLY A 528 -9.48 -25.22 -6.51
CA GLY A 528 -10.44 -26.17 -7.08
C GLY A 528 -10.69 -27.40 -6.19
N GLY A 529 -11.78 -28.12 -6.47
CA GLY A 529 -12.17 -29.33 -5.73
C GLY A 529 -12.34 -29.10 -4.23
N ASP A 530 -12.97 -27.97 -3.85
CA ASP A 530 -13.21 -27.58 -2.45
C ASP A 530 -11.94 -27.40 -1.59
N ARG A 531 -10.78 -27.13 -2.20
CA ARG A 531 -9.53 -26.88 -1.49
C ARG A 531 -9.22 -25.39 -1.38
N PHE A 532 -8.86 -24.98 -0.16
CA PHE A 532 -8.58 -23.60 0.22
C PHE A 532 -7.24 -23.52 0.96
N GLU A 533 -6.43 -22.52 0.65
CA GLU A 533 -5.09 -22.33 1.23
C GLU A 533 -4.89 -20.87 1.60
N LEU A 534 -4.27 -20.58 2.75
CA LEU A 534 -3.88 -19.22 3.10
C LEU A 534 -2.72 -18.75 2.20
N LYS A 535 -2.88 -17.57 1.60
CA LYS A 535 -1.78 -16.85 0.93
C LYS A 535 -0.86 -16.23 2.01
N PRO A 536 0.36 -15.80 1.66
CA PRO A 536 1.27 -15.16 2.62
C PRO A 536 0.61 -14.04 3.43
N VAL A 537 -0.22 -13.20 2.80
CA VAL A 537 -0.99 -12.16 3.49
C VAL A 537 -2.01 -12.72 4.51
N GLY A 538 -2.63 -13.88 4.24
CA GLY A 538 -3.51 -14.56 5.18
C GLY A 538 -2.76 -15.13 6.39
N LEU A 539 -1.54 -15.63 6.17
CA LEU A 539 -0.64 -16.07 7.25
C LEU A 539 -0.13 -14.87 8.07
N ALA A 540 0.17 -13.74 7.42
CA ALA A 540 0.51 -12.49 8.08
C ALA A 540 -0.67 -11.95 8.92
N GLN A 541 -1.90 -12.03 8.40
CA GLN A 541 -3.10 -11.70 9.14
C GLN A 541 -3.19 -12.54 10.42
N GLN A 542 -2.93 -13.85 10.37
CA GLN A 542 -2.89 -14.67 11.58
C GLN A 542 -1.89 -14.16 12.63
N PHE A 543 -0.67 -13.85 12.19
CA PHE A 543 0.37 -13.30 13.05
C PHE A 543 -0.07 -11.98 13.68
N ILE A 544 -0.59 -11.04 12.88
CA ILE A 544 -1.13 -9.76 13.34
C ILE A 544 -2.22 -10.00 14.39
N ARG A 545 -3.21 -10.84 14.10
CA ARG A 545 -4.34 -11.12 14.99
C ARG A 545 -3.91 -11.75 16.31
N GLN A 546 -2.87 -12.56 16.33
CA GLN A 546 -2.33 -13.15 17.55
C GLN A 546 -1.73 -12.10 18.50
N HIS A 547 -1.20 -11.00 17.96
CA HIS A 547 -0.49 -9.96 18.72
C HIS A 547 -1.24 -8.62 18.79
N TRP A 548 -2.46 -8.56 18.25
CA TRP A 548 -3.34 -7.39 18.23
C TRP A 548 -4.05 -7.21 19.57
N LEU A 549 -3.86 -6.06 20.23
CA LEU A 549 -4.53 -5.73 21.49
C LEU A 549 -5.53 -4.60 21.32
N LYS A 550 -6.36 -4.37 22.34
CA LYS A 550 -7.57 -3.54 22.24
C LYS A 550 -7.31 -2.03 22.10
N ASN A 551 -6.31 -1.50 22.77
CA ASN A 551 -6.09 -0.05 22.85
C ASN A 551 -4.74 0.34 22.28
N VAL A 552 -4.69 1.42 21.50
CA VAL A 552 -3.47 2.01 20.96
C VAL A 552 -2.82 2.86 22.03
N MET A 553 -1.52 2.65 22.24
CA MET A 553 -0.67 3.48 23.09
C MET A 553 0.12 4.46 22.26
N ARG A 554 0.42 5.63 22.82
CA ARG A 554 1.33 6.58 22.17
C ARG A 554 2.75 5.98 22.10
N LEU A 555 3.29 5.97 20.89
CA LEU A 555 4.64 5.53 20.57
C LEU A 555 5.27 6.56 19.63
N ASP A 556 6.40 7.13 20.02
CA ASP A 556 7.21 7.90 19.08
C ASP A 556 8.18 6.92 18.37
N ASN A 557 8.26 7.02 17.04
CA ASN A 557 9.10 6.18 16.18
C ASN A 557 9.83 7.08 15.17
N ASP A 558 11.15 7.03 15.16
CA ASP A 558 11.97 7.83 14.25
C ASP A 558 12.37 7.10 12.96
N ALA A 559 12.08 5.80 12.85
CA ALA A 559 12.46 5.00 11.70
C ALA A 559 11.48 5.18 10.53
N PHE A 560 12.04 5.26 9.32
CA PHE A 560 11.25 5.34 8.08
C PHE A 560 11.00 3.97 7.45
N GLU A 561 11.94 3.02 7.56
CA GLU A 561 11.75 1.67 7.03
C GLU A 561 11.05 0.72 8.00
N VAL A 562 10.90 1.13 9.27
CA VAL A 562 10.24 0.32 10.31
C VAL A 562 8.98 1.03 10.79
N ASP A 563 7.84 0.37 10.63
CA ASP A 563 6.58 0.82 11.23
C ASP A 563 6.28 -0.01 12.47
N VAL A 564 5.84 0.63 13.55
CA VAL A 564 5.54 -0.02 14.83
C VAL A 564 4.25 0.56 15.41
N LEU A 565 3.42 -0.30 15.97
CA LEU A 565 2.22 0.03 16.75
C LEU A 565 2.39 -0.49 18.18
N ALA A 566 2.25 0.40 19.16
CA ALA A 566 2.15 0.01 20.56
C ALA A 566 0.68 -0.18 20.95
N MET A 567 0.39 -1.29 21.62
CA MET A 567 -0.96 -1.62 22.03
C MET A 567 -1.01 -2.18 23.46
N ALA A 568 -2.17 -2.08 24.07
CA ALA A 568 -2.41 -2.53 25.44
C ALA A 568 -3.80 -3.12 25.66
N THR A 569 -3.87 -4.03 26.62
CA THR A 569 -5.07 -4.31 27.42
C THR A 569 -4.78 -3.92 28.87
N GLU A 570 -5.68 -4.23 29.80
CA GLU A 570 -5.41 -4.02 31.23
C GLU A 570 -4.18 -4.83 31.70
N HIS A 571 -3.98 -6.04 31.17
CA HIS A 571 -2.97 -6.99 31.67
C HIS A 571 -1.78 -7.20 30.74
N GLN A 572 -1.88 -6.78 29.48
CA GLN A 572 -0.87 -7.07 28.46
C GLN A 572 -0.45 -5.81 27.71
N ARG A 573 0.80 -5.82 27.24
CA ARG A 573 1.37 -4.86 26.30
C ARG A 573 1.93 -5.60 25.10
N SER A 574 1.88 -4.96 23.94
CA SER A 574 2.39 -5.50 22.69
C SER A 574 2.95 -4.37 21.82
N LEU A 575 4.15 -4.54 21.28
CA LEU A 575 4.60 -3.83 20.11
C LEU A 575 4.48 -4.77 18.92
N LEU A 576 3.70 -4.39 17.91
CA LEU A 576 3.64 -5.07 16.62
C LEU A 576 4.33 -4.17 15.59
N GLY A 577 5.27 -4.70 14.83
CA GLY A 577 5.97 -3.92 13.83
C GLY A 577 6.38 -4.69 12.59
N VAL A 578 6.86 -3.96 11.60
CA VAL A 578 7.35 -4.49 10.32
C VAL A 578 8.58 -3.73 9.87
N ASN A 579 9.64 -4.44 9.52
CA ASN A 579 10.79 -3.90 8.79
C ASN A 579 10.55 -4.10 7.29
N LYS A 580 10.33 -2.99 6.58
CA LYS A 580 9.99 -2.96 5.16
C LYS A 580 11.23 -3.03 4.26
N GLY A 581 12.38 -2.64 4.79
CA GLY A 581 13.66 -2.66 4.08
C GLY A 581 14.33 -4.03 4.11
N ALA A 582 15.29 -4.26 3.22
CA ALA A 582 16.10 -5.48 3.21
C ALA A 582 17.19 -5.49 4.30
N ARG A 583 17.56 -4.31 4.81
CA ARG A 583 18.63 -4.14 5.80
C ARG A 583 18.19 -4.53 7.21
N LEU A 584 19.16 -4.97 8.01
CA LEU A 584 19.01 -5.15 9.45
C LEU A 584 18.73 -3.79 10.12
N GLN A 585 17.83 -3.78 11.10
CA GLN A 585 17.53 -2.60 11.92
C GLN A 585 17.85 -2.92 13.38
N ARG A 586 18.62 -2.06 14.04
CA ARG A 586 18.90 -2.19 15.48
C ARG A 586 17.85 -1.39 16.25
N VAL A 587 16.96 -2.08 16.94
CA VAL A 587 15.85 -1.45 17.67
C VAL A 587 16.28 -1.15 19.10
N ASP A 588 16.06 0.08 19.55
CA ASP A 588 16.16 0.54 20.93
C ASP A 588 14.81 1.14 21.35
N LEU A 589 14.17 0.52 22.35
CA LEU A 589 12.89 0.94 22.91
C LEU A 589 13.11 1.49 24.31
N ALA A 590 12.81 2.77 24.50
CA ALA A 590 12.74 3.42 25.80
C ALA A 590 11.30 3.44 26.35
N GLY A 591 11.17 3.57 27.67
CA GLY A 591 9.89 3.74 28.36
C GLY A 591 9.21 2.44 28.80
N ALA A 592 9.86 1.30 28.62
CA ALA A 592 9.43 0.03 29.20
C ALA A 592 9.97 -0.16 30.63
N THR A 593 9.30 -0.96 31.45
CA THR A 593 9.81 -1.35 32.78
C THR A 593 10.61 -2.64 32.65
N CYS A 594 11.91 -2.62 32.99
CA CYS A 594 12.75 -3.82 32.96
C CYS A 594 12.86 -4.50 34.33
N PRO A 595 12.91 -5.85 34.39
CA PRO A 595 12.76 -6.78 33.25
C PRO A 595 11.32 -6.84 32.71
N LEU A 596 11.15 -7.19 31.43
CA LEU A 596 9.81 -7.43 30.88
C LEU A 596 9.21 -8.72 31.47
N THR A 597 8.22 -8.60 32.35
CA THR A 597 7.50 -9.75 32.92
C THR A 597 6.88 -10.61 31.82
N LYS A 598 7.30 -11.87 31.70
CA LYS A 598 6.90 -12.80 30.61
C LYS A 598 7.12 -12.19 29.21
N GLY A 599 8.21 -11.43 29.05
CA GLY A 599 8.58 -10.81 27.78
C GLY A 599 8.89 -11.86 26.71
N ALA A 600 8.30 -11.72 25.53
CA ALA A 600 8.56 -12.57 24.38
C ALA A 600 8.67 -11.73 23.09
N LEU A 601 9.73 -11.96 22.33
CA LEU A 601 9.91 -11.41 20.99
C LEU A 601 9.72 -12.54 19.97
N VAL A 602 8.92 -12.28 18.93
CA VAL A 602 8.65 -13.24 17.86
C VAL A 602 8.81 -12.54 16.52
N TYR A 603 9.52 -13.17 15.59
CA TYR A 603 9.63 -12.73 14.19
C TYR A 603 8.78 -13.59 13.28
N PHE A 604 8.29 -13.00 12.19
CA PHE A 604 7.61 -13.68 11.09
C PHE A 604 8.24 -13.26 9.76
N GLY A 605 8.96 -14.19 9.12
CA GLY A 605 9.77 -13.95 7.93
C GLY A 605 9.14 -14.46 6.63
N ALA A 606 9.91 -14.37 5.54
CA ALA A 606 9.46 -14.73 4.19
C ALA A 606 9.10 -16.22 4.00
N ASP A 607 9.56 -17.09 4.90
CA ASP A 607 9.15 -18.49 4.96
C ASP A 607 7.76 -18.70 5.59
N SER A 608 7.08 -17.61 5.96
CA SER A 608 5.79 -17.58 6.63
C SER A 608 5.75 -18.36 7.95
N ARG A 609 6.87 -18.36 8.69
CA ARG A 609 6.97 -19.05 9.99
C ARG A 609 7.31 -18.07 11.11
N SER A 610 6.66 -18.27 12.25
CA SER A 610 6.98 -17.59 13.51
C SER A 610 8.22 -18.20 14.14
N ARG A 611 9.16 -17.36 14.60
CA ARG A 611 10.39 -17.77 15.29
C ARG A 611 10.64 -16.89 16.50
N GLU A 612 11.07 -17.48 17.60
CA GLU A 612 11.46 -16.71 18.79
C GLU A 612 12.69 -15.83 18.50
N GLY A 613 12.63 -14.60 18.98
CA GLY A 613 13.70 -13.61 18.93
C GLY A 613 14.33 -13.37 20.29
N LYS A 614 15.53 -12.83 20.29
CA LYS A 614 16.25 -12.45 21.51
C LYS A 614 16.21 -10.93 21.68
N PHE A 615 16.03 -10.48 22.91
CA PHE A 615 16.11 -9.08 23.29
C PHE A 615 16.86 -8.94 24.62
N ASN A 616 17.44 -7.77 24.84
CA ASN A 616 17.97 -7.36 26.14
C ASN A 616 16.99 -6.34 26.77
N CYS A 617 16.81 -6.36 28.09
CA CYS A 617 16.02 -5.35 28.81
C CYS A 617 16.79 -4.92 30.06
N GLN A 618 17.36 -3.73 30.02
CA GLN A 618 18.17 -3.16 31.10
C GLN A 618 17.84 -1.67 31.24
N ASP A 619 17.75 -1.17 32.48
CA ASP A 619 17.58 0.25 32.79
C ASP A 619 16.41 0.94 32.05
N GLY A 620 15.30 0.22 31.90
CA GLY A 620 14.10 0.70 31.21
C GLY A 620 14.24 0.81 29.69
N ARG A 621 15.26 0.18 29.11
CA ARG A 621 15.51 0.07 27.68
C ARG A 621 15.47 -1.36 27.21
N VAL A 622 14.77 -1.60 26.11
CA VAL A 622 14.75 -2.90 25.42
C VAL A 622 15.49 -2.76 24.10
N SER A 623 16.46 -3.64 23.82
CA SER A 623 17.20 -3.63 22.57
C SER A 623 17.17 -4.99 21.88
N PHE A 624 16.99 -5.00 20.56
CA PHE A 624 17.06 -6.21 19.74
C PHE A 624 17.41 -5.91 18.27
N ASP A 625 17.93 -6.90 17.59
CA ASP A 625 18.17 -6.85 16.14
C ASP A 625 16.89 -7.26 15.39
N LEU A 626 16.48 -6.49 14.39
CA LEU A 626 15.30 -6.74 13.57
C LEU A 626 15.72 -7.04 12.13
N PRO A 627 15.62 -8.31 11.68
CA PRO A 627 15.98 -8.68 10.31
C PRO A 627 15.16 -7.91 9.26
N GLY A 628 15.76 -7.71 8.08
CA GLY A 628 15.08 -7.11 6.93
C GLY A 628 13.85 -7.92 6.50
N GLN A 629 12.83 -7.24 5.99
CA GLN A 629 11.63 -7.88 5.42
C GLN A 629 10.95 -8.86 6.40
N THR A 630 10.80 -8.46 7.66
CA THR A 630 10.13 -9.26 8.70
C THR A 630 9.06 -8.47 9.43
N LEU A 631 8.01 -9.18 9.85
CA LEU A 631 7.10 -8.73 10.90
C LEU A 631 7.70 -9.14 12.24
N PHE A 632 7.43 -8.38 13.30
CA PHE A 632 7.79 -8.76 14.66
C PHE A 632 6.71 -8.39 15.66
N ALA A 633 6.68 -9.11 16.77
CA ALA A 633 5.88 -8.78 17.93
C ALA A 633 6.71 -8.93 19.22
N LEU A 634 6.77 -7.87 20.02
CA LEU A 634 7.32 -7.89 21.39
C LEU A 634 6.16 -7.73 22.37
N SER A 635 5.90 -8.74 23.20
CA SER A 635 4.79 -8.71 24.16
C SER A 635 5.25 -8.99 25.59
N TRP A 636 4.59 -8.36 26.57
CA TRP A 636 4.89 -8.55 27.99
C TRP A 636 3.65 -8.26 28.86
N SER A 637 3.70 -8.71 30.11
CA SER A 637 2.65 -8.47 31.10
C SER A 637 2.80 -7.08 31.73
N ALA A 638 1.69 -6.39 31.97
CA ALA A 638 1.68 -5.06 32.59
C ALA A 638 1.81 -5.08 34.13
N SER A 639 1.86 -6.29 34.71
CA SER A 639 1.90 -6.60 36.16
C SER A 639 3.29 -6.61 36.74
#